data_AF-A0A821P2Q5-F1
#
_entry.id   AF-A0A821P2Q5-F1
#
_cell.length_a   1.000
_cell.length_b   1.000
_cell.length_c   1.000
_cell.angle_alpha   90.00
_cell.angle_beta   90.00
_cell.angle_gamma   90.00
#
_symmetry.space_group_name_H-M   'P 1'
#
loop_
_entity.id
_entity.type
_entity.pdbx_description
1 polymer ?
#
loop_
_entity_poly.entity_id
_entity_poly.type
_entity_poly.pdbx_seq_one_letter_code
_entity_poly.pdbx_strand_id
1 'polypeptide(L)'
;MFQHVTVYHRNESNFKITCNLHSTCGVLYKTYAGYKSHVYRQHLLELHATENNRNNLDTIPAVGQQEESMNLLDGSDLTIGDSNDPLDFTNDNLESILLQDNYETEYYDSVSSFSSTTSDEKPLGSMMDIRRSYVLFILKLREEFLLPKNVTSIISSYIITLIQNIEMFLEKKGIDYSPESDYSASSSSRKEKKKVIELDQLKQILDDIRDAIESVTKNEYQFIKHCEKYFAYSSPEEIVVSSLGEVSEHGYFIPIEKTLLSMLSYQPLVVQILENIQQQQTITKHDDDLMFSIRDGYHGSRLDHDSLLLQLYLDDIGLTNPIGSKRDQHKMSMVYFSLEDIPDQLRSKVDFIQLVAVCESKILKDKIKAKRFFQPIIDNLNQLQLHGLLINGIHHKFSFSTVVADNLASHFVGGFRSCFNSGNFCRRCYVTYAEKNSPIPLSQIKIRTIFDHDDLVQEIINDPNESPLMGVIDQSPLHDLIGFHPIVSLPGDCMHDFLEGICPIVVMSLLKQASSRRLITYVRIQERMEIFKYGYFDTNNRPPPIQVKHLQNDRIVATASQKLCIFKLFPIIFHDIIHHLPSFIVYKVLREILDLVLSYPFRKQWLPVLGDLCESLHQKMLIHFPDKIVPKFHFAREYERITHDYGPPSKQWCFRYEACHAYFKKITMRTNNFKNTPKMLATRHCLKQCFKFANLSRLKTFDYVVGIKKTRSTFFNMSMKKLLLDHFGPIDLEEDLNQCNRLVHENIEYCRSAVYIINVKPFNEQPVFAQIIFIIKMDEKWWLLADILDTISYDEELFAWEIMSIDRYSILDPCQLKYYYKGLDIYQVNNSSFVSFTTRITSY
;
A
#
# COMPACT_ATOMS: atom_id res chain seq x y z
N MET A 1 10.97 -8.29 43.01
CA MET A 1 9.64 -7.66 43.25
C MET A 1 8.76 -7.70 41.99
N PHE A 2 9.00 -6.85 40.98
CA PHE A 2 8.07 -6.61 39.85
C PHE A 2 7.42 -7.87 39.23
N GLN A 3 8.22 -8.85 38.79
CA GLN A 3 7.69 -10.08 38.18
C GLN A 3 6.74 -10.88 39.09
N HIS A 4 6.97 -10.92 40.41
CA HIS A 4 6.06 -11.58 41.35
C HIS A 4 4.71 -10.83 41.43
N VAL A 5 4.73 -9.50 41.44
CA VAL A 5 3.53 -8.67 41.33
C VAL A 5 2.79 -8.92 40.00
N THR A 6 3.54 -9.03 38.91
CA THR A 6 3.04 -9.35 37.55
C THR A 6 2.45 -10.75 37.41
N VAL A 7 2.95 -11.75 38.14
CA VAL A 7 2.49 -13.15 38.05
C VAL A 7 1.32 -13.40 38.99
N TYR A 8 1.46 -13.04 40.26
CA TYR A 8 0.52 -13.45 41.33
C TYR A 8 -0.56 -12.40 41.61
N HIS A 9 -0.19 -11.11 41.63
CA HIS A 9 -1.08 -10.04 42.11
C HIS A 9 -1.80 -9.28 40.98
N ARG A 10 -1.46 -9.51 39.70
CA ARG A 10 -1.95 -8.74 38.54
C ARG A 10 -3.47 -8.66 38.37
N ASN A 11 -4.21 -9.61 38.94
CA ASN A 11 -5.66 -9.76 38.81
C ASN A 11 -6.42 -9.51 40.13
N GLU A 12 -5.75 -9.02 41.18
CA GLU A 12 -6.41 -8.74 42.46
C GLU A 12 -7.40 -7.58 42.36
N SER A 13 -8.65 -7.81 42.77
CA SER A 13 -9.72 -6.79 42.76
C SER A 13 -9.42 -5.57 43.64
N ASN A 14 -8.63 -5.76 44.70
CA ASN A 14 -8.21 -4.71 45.64
C ASN A 14 -6.71 -4.38 45.55
N PHE A 15 -6.09 -4.58 44.39
CA PHE A 15 -4.65 -4.39 44.16
C PHE A 15 -4.13 -3.05 44.71
N LYS A 16 -3.13 -3.09 45.60
CA LYS A 16 -2.54 -1.88 46.19
C LYS A 16 -1.06 -2.09 46.49
N ILE A 17 -0.17 -1.38 45.80
CA ILE A 17 1.29 -1.53 45.96
C ILE A 17 2.03 -0.20 45.91
N THR A 18 3.08 -0.06 46.71
CA THR A 18 4.04 1.04 46.65
C THR A 18 5.26 0.63 45.83
N CYS A 19 5.66 1.43 44.84
CA CYS A 19 6.85 1.14 44.05
C CYS A 19 8.14 1.34 44.87
N ASN A 20 8.92 0.28 44.99
CA ASN A 20 10.17 0.21 45.73
C ASN A 20 11.35 -0.34 44.89
N LEU A 21 11.22 -0.31 43.56
CA LEU A 21 12.28 -0.79 42.65
C LEU A 21 13.52 0.12 42.66
N HIS A 22 13.32 1.41 42.96
CA HIS A 22 14.36 2.34 43.32
C HIS A 22 14.04 2.98 44.68
N SER A 23 15.06 3.23 45.51
CA SER A 23 14.91 3.69 46.90
C SER A 23 14.21 5.05 47.04
N THR A 24 14.21 5.85 45.99
CA THR A 24 13.61 7.20 45.93
C THR A 24 12.22 7.24 45.29
N CYS A 25 11.66 6.11 44.83
CA CYS A 25 10.40 6.11 44.07
C CYS A 25 9.17 6.32 44.97
N GLY A 26 8.81 5.32 45.79
CA GLY A 26 7.77 5.45 46.82
C GLY A 26 6.33 5.66 46.32
N VAL A 27 6.06 5.60 45.01
CA VAL A 27 4.73 5.94 44.47
C VAL A 27 3.73 4.80 44.68
N LEU A 28 2.57 5.12 45.24
CA LEU A 28 1.47 4.18 45.53
C LEU A 28 0.52 4.03 44.34
N TYR A 29 0.26 2.78 43.94
CA TYR A 29 -0.69 2.41 42.88
C TYR A 29 -1.86 1.59 43.42
N LYS A 30 -3.06 1.85 42.89
CA LYS A 30 -4.32 1.14 43.20
C LYS A 30 -4.81 0.22 42.06
N THR A 31 -4.01 0.06 40.99
CA THR A 31 -4.29 -0.88 39.89
C THR A 31 -2.98 -1.44 39.36
N TYR A 32 -2.98 -2.71 38.97
CA TYR A 32 -1.79 -3.35 38.41
C TYR A 32 -1.37 -2.71 37.08
N ALA A 33 -2.32 -2.32 36.23
CA ALA A 33 -2.03 -1.62 34.98
C ALA A 33 -1.28 -0.29 35.21
N GLY A 34 -1.68 0.50 36.22
CA GLY A 34 -0.99 1.73 36.61
C GLY A 34 0.45 1.48 37.09
N TYR A 35 0.62 0.50 37.99
CA TYR A 35 1.94 0.09 38.47
C TYR A 35 2.85 -0.41 37.34
N LYS A 36 2.34 -1.30 36.47
CA LYS A 36 3.05 -1.81 35.30
C LYS A 36 3.51 -0.67 34.39
N SER A 37 2.60 0.23 34.01
CA SER A 37 2.89 1.35 33.11
C SER A 37 3.93 2.31 33.70
N HIS A 38 3.89 2.56 35.01
CA HIS A 38 4.93 3.32 35.70
C HIS A 38 6.30 2.64 35.65
N VAL A 39 6.39 1.35 36.01
CA VAL A 39 7.67 0.62 36.05
C VAL A 39 8.35 0.59 34.68
N TYR A 40 7.62 0.27 33.61
CA TYR A 40 8.18 0.27 32.25
C TYR A 40 8.58 1.68 31.74
N ARG A 41 8.06 2.76 32.34
CA ARG A 41 8.40 4.14 31.98
C ARG A 41 9.52 4.77 32.82
N GLN A 42 9.76 4.29 34.04
CA GLN A 42 10.63 4.96 35.03
C GLN A 42 11.72 4.04 35.61
N HIS A 43 11.57 2.72 35.51
CA HIS A 43 12.45 1.72 36.14
C HIS A 43 12.88 0.62 35.15
N LEU A 44 12.92 0.93 33.85
CA LEU A 44 13.22 -0.04 32.79
C LEU A 44 14.67 -0.55 32.84
N LEU A 45 15.61 0.31 33.25
CA LEU A 45 17.03 -0.05 33.37
C LEU A 45 17.25 -1.02 34.54
N GLU A 46 16.56 -0.81 35.65
CA GLU A 46 16.59 -1.65 36.85
C GLU A 46 15.98 -3.03 36.62
N LEU A 47 14.99 -3.15 35.72
CA LEU A 47 14.53 -4.46 35.25
C LEU A 47 15.66 -5.23 34.55
N HIS A 48 16.25 -4.65 33.50
CA HIS A 48 17.29 -5.34 32.71
C HIS A 48 18.59 -5.58 33.51
N ALA A 49 18.94 -4.69 34.45
CA ALA A 49 20.07 -4.90 35.36
C ALA A 49 19.92 -6.15 36.25
N THR A 50 18.69 -6.63 36.50
CA THR A 50 18.45 -7.82 37.33
C THR A 50 18.32 -9.14 36.55
N GLU A 51 18.31 -9.11 35.21
CA GLU A 51 18.20 -10.31 34.39
C GLU A 51 19.57 -11.00 34.19
N ASN A 52 20.67 -10.24 34.12
CA ASN A 52 22.03 -10.77 33.99
C ASN A 52 22.53 -11.62 35.18
N ASN A 53 21.89 -11.53 36.35
CA ASN A 53 22.32 -12.22 37.58
C ASN A 53 21.57 -13.54 37.87
N ARG A 54 20.83 -14.10 36.89
CA ARG A 54 19.91 -15.23 37.12
C ARG A 54 20.33 -16.60 36.58
N ASN A 55 21.52 -16.73 36.02
CA ASN A 55 22.04 -18.04 35.56
C ASN A 55 22.60 -18.91 36.72
N ASN A 56 21.97 -18.90 37.89
CA ASN A 56 22.33 -19.73 39.04
C ASN A 56 21.10 -20.04 39.92
N LEU A 57 21.07 -21.29 40.44
CA LEU A 57 20.14 -21.87 41.42
C LEU A 57 18.72 -22.23 40.93
N ASP A 58 18.58 -23.48 40.47
CA ASP A 58 17.34 -24.25 40.55
C ASP A 58 16.90 -24.50 42.01
N THR A 59 15.60 -24.54 42.28
CA THR A 59 14.92 -25.59 43.10
C THR A 59 13.40 -25.37 43.18
N ILE A 60 12.63 -26.46 43.36
CA ILE A 60 11.16 -26.47 43.51
C ILE A 60 10.79 -27.32 44.74
N PRO A 61 10.04 -26.76 45.71
CA PRO A 61 8.70 -27.27 46.09
C PRO A 61 7.68 -26.11 46.32
N ALA A 62 6.35 -26.17 46.15
CA ALA A 62 5.28 -27.19 46.20
C ALA A 62 4.33 -26.99 47.42
N VAL A 63 3.03 -27.29 47.25
CA VAL A 63 1.91 -27.18 48.25
C VAL A 63 1.47 -25.72 48.57
N GLY A 64 0.18 -25.37 48.76
CA GLY A 64 -1.08 -26.09 48.46
C GLY A 64 -2.35 -25.51 49.13
N GLN A 65 -3.51 -25.79 48.53
CA GLN A 65 -4.89 -25.90 49.10
C GLN A 65 -5.65 -24.73 49.79
N GLN A 66 -6.98 -24.92 49.83
CA GLN A 66 -8.07 -24.19 50.52
C GLN A 66 -8.45 -22.78 50.02
N GLU A 67 -9.67 -22.27 50.24
CA GLU A 67 -11.08 -22.72 50.06
C GLU A 67 -12.01 -21.62 50.65
N GLU A 68 -13.35 -21.81 50.57
CA GLU A 68 -14.44 -20.97 51.13
C GLU A 68 -14.66 -19.60 50.41
N SER A 69 -15.84 -19.23 49.87
CA SER A 69 -17.25 -19.16 50.33
C SER A 69 -17.61 -17.80 51.01
N MET A 70 -18.82 -17.25 50.98
CA MET A 70 -20.14 -17.65 50.41
C MET A 70 -21.09 -16.42 50.24
N ASN A 71 -22.39 -16.66 49.98
CA ASN A 71 -23.56 -15.74 50.00
C ASN A 71 -23.83 -14.91 48.71
N LEU A 72 -25.01 -14.85 48.05
CA LEU A 72 -26.45 -15.10 48.37
C LEU A 72 -27.12 -14.04 49.27
N LEU A 73 -28.33 -13.48 49.02
CA LEU A 73 -29.20 -13.28 47.82
C LEU A 73 -29.61 -11.77 47.78
N ASP A 74 -30.60 -11.19 47.07
CA ASP A 74 -31.67 -11.58 46.11
C ASP A 74 -32.05 -10.29 45.28
N GLY A 75 -33.12 -10.08 44.50
CA GLY A 75 -34.28 -10.90 44.08
C GLY A 75 -35.47 -10.04 43.61
N SER A 76 -36.11 -10.40 42.48
CA SER A 76 -37.36 -9.85 41.87
C SER A 76 -37.43 -8.33 41.53
N ASP A 77 -38.30 -7.78 40.65
CA ASP A 77 -39.27 -8.37 39.70
C ASP A 77 -39.48 -7.45 38.43
N LEU A 78 -40.37 -7.86 37.52
CA LEU A 78 -40.67 -7.29 36.19
C LEU A 78 -41.42 -5.92 36.17
N THR A 79 -41.13 -5.07 35.17
CA THR A 79 -42.13 -4.53 34.19
C THR A 79 -41.50 -3.70 33.05
N ILE A 80 -42.30 -3.27 32.06
CA ILE A 80 -41.90 -2.76 30.73
C ILE A 80 -41.95 -1.22 30.65
N GLY A 81 -41.04 -0.61 29.89
CA GLY A 81 -41.17 0.77 29.40
C GLY A 81 -40.22 1.09 28.24
N ASP A 82 -40.74 1.63 27.14
CA ASP A 82 -39.95 2.13 26.00
C ASP A 82 -39.28 3.48 26.33
N SER A 83 -37.97 3.57 26.14
CA SER A 83 -37.28 4.86 25.92
C SER A 83 -36.01 4.67 25.08
N ASN A 84 -35.77 5.62 24.18
CA ASN A 84 -34.52 5.69 23.41
C ASN A 84 -33.49 6.49 24.22
N ASP A 85 -32.32 5.90 24.51
CA ASP A 85 -31.09 6.66 24.75
C ASP A 85 -29.83 5.82 24.42
N PRO A 86 -28.76 6.40 23.83
CA PRO A 86 -27.60 5.65 23.36
C PRO A 86 -26.51 5.53 24.45
N LEU A 87 -26.45 4.39 25.14
CA LEU A 87 -25.49 4.17 26.22
C LEU A 87 -24.17 3.49 25.78
N ASP A 88 -23.16 4.35 25.68
CA ASP A 88 -21.78 4.19 26.20
C ASP A 88 -20.96 2.94 25.82
N PHE A 89 -19.94 3.14 24.96
CA PHE A 89 -18.90 2.15 24.67
C PHE A 89 -17.66 2.41 25.53
N THR A 90 -17.33 1.47 26.41
CA THR A 90 -16.12 1.56 27.25
C THR A 90 -14.83 1.50 26.43
N ASN A 91 -13.84 2.26 26.88
CA ASN A 91 -12.74 2.76 26.04
C ASN A 91 -11.65 1.71 25.70
N ASP A 92 -11.59 0.61 26.45
CA ASP A 92 -10.44 -0.31 26.47
C ASP A 92 -10.25 -1.16 25.18
N ASN A 93 -11.23 -1.15 24.27
CA ASN A 93 -11.12 -1.82 22.96
C ASN A 93 -10.61 -0.90 21.83
N LEU A 94 -10.38 0.39 22.05
CA LEU A 94 -9.95 1.30 20.98
C LEU A 94 -8.43 1.30 20.74
N GLU A 95 -7.61 1.17 21.79
CA GLU A 95 -6.15 1.13 21.64
C GLU A 95 -5.68 -0.10 20.85
N SER A 96 -6.34 -1.25 21.00
CA SER A 96 -5.98 -2.47 20.24
C SER A 96 -6.23 -2.32 18.73
N ILE A 97 -7.28 -1.58 18.34
CA ILE A 97 -7.60 -1.35 16.92
C ILE A 97 -6.63 -0.35 16.28
N LEU A 98 -6.25 0.72 16.99
CA LEU A 98 -5.32 1.73 16.49
C LEU A 98 -3.84 1.30 16.55
N LEU A 99 -3.52 0.21 17.25
CA LEU A 99 -2.18 -0.38 17.33
C LEU A 99 -2.02 -1.68 16.50
N GLN A 100 -3.07 -2.14 15.79
CA GLN A 100 -3.02 -3.31 14.91
C GLN A 100 -2.95 -2.99 13.41
N ASP A 101 -2.82 -1.71 13.04
CA ASP A 101 -2.34 -1.28 11.71
C ASP A 101 -0.82 -1.57 11.55
N ASN A 102 -0.45 -2.86 11.68
CA ASN A 102 0.87 -3.41 11.34
C ASN A 102 1.05 -3.46 9.81
N TYR A 103 0.87 -2.31 9.16
CA TYR A 103 1.53 -2.06 7.90
C TYR A 103 3.02 -1.92 8.18
N GLU A 104 3.81 -2.74 7.50
CA GLU A 104 5.26 -2.64 7.51
C GLU A 104 5.66 -1.19 7.25
N THR A 105 6.38 -0.60 8.20
CA THR A 105 7.26 0.51 7.84
C THR A 105 8.33 -0.14 6.98
N GLU A 106 8.34 0.15 5.67
CA GLU A 106 9.36 -0.36 4.75
C GLU A 106 10.74 -0.09 5.35
N TYR A 107 11.35 -1.14 5.89
CA TYR A 107 12.51 -1.02 6.78
C TYR A 107 13.76 -0.90 5.92
N TYR A 108 13.88 0.25 5.23
CA TYR A 108 15.07 0.71 4.52
C TYR A 108 16.18 1.07 5.54
N ASP A 109 16.58 0.04 6.28
CA ASP A 109 17.60 0.11 7.31
C ASP A 109 18.95 0.35 6.63
N SER A 110 19.53 1.51 6.92
CA SER A 110 20.61 2.06 6.12
C SER A 110 21.96 1.46 6.52
N VAL A 111 22.44 0.48 5.75
CA VAL A 111 23.84 0.05 5.75
C VAL A 111 24.45 0.22 4.36
N SER A 112 25.70 0.65 4.33
CA SER A 112 26.45 1.09 3.16
C SER A 112 26.94 -0.04 2.26
N SER A 113 26.84 0.16 0.95
CA SER A 113 27.97 -0.10 0.05
C SER A 113 28.06 1.03 -0.99
N PHE A 114 29.24 1.64 -1.13
CA PHE A 114 29.48 2.74 -2.09
C PHE A 114 30.32 2.19 -3.25
N SER A 115 29.75 1.26 -4.03
CA SER A 115 30.41 0.62 -5.17
C SER A 115 30.45 1.56 -6.37
N SER A 116 31.58 2.26 -6.52
CA SER A 116 31.81 3.23 -7.59
C SER A 116 32.19 2.57 -8.92
N THR A 117 31.20 2.25 -9.76
CA THR A 117 31.43 1.81 -11.15
C THR A 117 30.45 2.44 -12.13
N THR A 118 30.81 3.62 -12.66
CA THR A 118 30.94 3.92 -14.10
C THR A 118 31.55 5.31 -14.25
N SER A 119 32.41 5.49 -15.25
CA SER A 119 33.25 6.67 -15.47
C SER A 119 32.48 7.99 -15.66
N ASP A 120 32.56 8.89 -14.66
CA ASP A 120 32.53 10.34 -14.86
C ASP A 120 33.09 11.05 -13.60
N GLU A 121 34.40 11.34 -13.57
CA GLU A 121 35.10 11.84 -12.37
C GLU A 121 34.81 13.32 -12.07
N LYS A 122 33.62 13.61 -11.51
CA LYS A 122 33.39 14.86 -10.78
C LYS A 122 33.99 14.75 -9.37
N PRO A 123 34.79 15.74 -8.91
CA PRO A 123 35.46 15.67 -7.61
C PRO A 123 34.44 15.69 -6.46
N LEU A 124 34.27 14.54 -5.80
CA LEU A 124 33.37 14.37 -4.67
C LEU A 124 33.93 15.09 -3.43
N GLY A 125 33.23 16.12 -2.94
CA GLY A 125 33.62 16.81 -1.69
C GLY A 125 33.51 18.32 -1.68
N SER A 126 32.61 18.94 -2.47
CA SER A 126 32.39 20.38 -2.39
C SER A 126 31.45 20.76 -1.23
N MET A 127 31.56 22.01 -0.76
CA MET A 127 30.64 22.57 0.23
C MET A 127 29.18 22.73 -0.30
N MET A 128 28.96 22.53 -1.60
CA MET A 128 27.62 22.40 -2.17
C MET A 128 27.07 20.97 -2.00
N ASP A 129 27.91 19.95 -2.10
CA ASP A 129 27.54 18.54 -1.88
C ASP A 129 27.16 18.29 -0.42
N ILE A 130 27.86 18.92 0.53
CA ILE A 130 27.53 18.88 1.95
C ILE A 130 26.16 19.51 2.20
N ARG A 131 25.91 20.73 1.70
CA ARG A 131 24.59 21.37 1.81
C ARG A 131 23.48 20.55 1.14
N ARG A 132 23.71 20.01 -0.07
CA ARG A 132 22.77 19.14 -0.79
C ARG A 132 22.45 17.87 0.00
N SER A 133 23.47 17.20 0.54
CA SER A 133 23.30 15.98 1.34
C SER A 133 22.57 16.26 2.65
N TYR A 134 22.85 17.39 3.31
CA TYR A 134 22.15 17.76 4.54
C TYR A 134 20.68 18.11 4.30
N VAL A 135 20.36 18.80 3.20
CA VAL A 135 18.96 19.03 2.78
C VAL A 135 18.25 17.69 2.53
N LEU A 136 18.90 16.73 1.87
CA LEU A 136 18.33 15.39 1.65
C LEU A 136 18.13 14.61 2.96
N PHE A 137 19.05 14.75 3.93
CA PHE A 137 18.91 14.19 5.27
C PHE A 137 17.71 14.79 6.03
N ILE A 138 17.56 16.11 6.03
CA ILE A 138 16.39 16.77 6.63
C ILE A 138 15.10 16.40 5.90
N LEU A 139 15.11 16.26 4.57
CA LEU A 139 13.98 15.70 3.82
C LEU A 139 13.64 14.26 4.25
N LYS A 140 14.63 13.38 4.46
CA LYS A 140 14.41 12.02 4.97
C LYS A 140 13.73 12.04 6.35
N LEU A 141 14.28 12.82 7.29
CA LEU A 141 13.71 12.99 8.63
C LEU A 141 12.27 13.52 8.57
N ARG A 142 12.01 14.54 7.74
CA ARG A 142 10.71 15.18 7.65
C ARG A 142 9.65 14.34 6.94
N GLU A 143 9.98 13.70 5.83
CA GLU A 143 8.99 13.18 4.86
C GLU A 143 8.96 11.65 4.75
N GLU A 144 10.01 10.94 5.16
CA GLU A 144 10.02 9.46 5.30
C GLU A 144 9.73 9.06 6.75
N PHE A 145 10.56 9.54 7.70
CA PHE A 145 10.36 9.28 9.13
C PHE A 145 9.21 10.10 9.76
N LEU A 146 8.59 11.00 8.99
CA LEU A 146 7.48 11.86 9.38
C LEU A 146 7.73 12.64 10.69
N LEU A 147 8.94 13.18 10.87
CA LEU A 147 9.28 13.97 12.05
C LEU A 147 8.77 15.43 11.91
N PRO A 148 8.12 15.99 12.93
CA PRO A 148 7.76 17.40 12.97
C PRO A 148 8.98 18.33 12.85
N LYS A 149 8.77 19.50 12.24
CA LYS A 149 9.83 20.49 11.98
C LYS A 149 10.71 20.79 13.20
N ASN A 150 10.09 21.09 14.35
CA ASN A 150 10.79 21.42 15.58
C ASN A 150 11.72 20.28 16.04
N VAL A 151 11.31 19.01 15.87
CA VAL A 151 12.17 17.85 16.14
C VAL A 151 13.37 17.84 15.19
N THR A 152 13.18 18.12 13.90
CA THR A 152 14.31 18.18 12.93
C THR A 152 15.25 19.37 13.19
N SER A 153 14.74 20.51 13.67
CA SER A 153 15.59 21.62 14.14
C SER A 153 16.39 21.24 15.39
N ILE A 154 15.80 20.52 16.34
CA ILE A 154 16.50 20.03 17.55
C ILE A 154 17.61 19.03 17.18
N ILE A 155 17.34 18.08 16.27
CA ILE A 155 18.35 17.17 15.73
C ILE A 155 19.49 17.96 15.07
N SER A 156 19.17 19.03 14.33
CA SER A 156 20.18 19.89 13.70
C SER A 156 21.08 20.59 14.71
N SER A 157 20.52 21.12 15.81
CA SER A 157 21.33 21.69 16.89
C SER A 157 22.24 20.66 17.58
N TYR A 158 21.78 19.41 17.78
CA TYR A 158 22.64 18.36 18.33
C TYR A 158 23.79 17.97 17.39
N ILE A 159 23.58 17.99 16.07
CA ILE A 159 24.65 17.78 15.08
C ILE A 159 25.67 18.93 15.12
N ILE A 160 25.20 20.18 15.21
CA ILE A 160 26.06 21.36 15.40
C ILE A 160 26.91 21.23 16.68
N THR A 161 26.30 20.88 17.82
CA THR A 161 27.03 20.70 19.09
C THR A 161 27.99 19.51 19.05
N LEU A 162 27.67 18.44 18.31
CA LEU A 162 28.61 17.32 18.10
C LEU A 162 29.84 17.78 17.30
N ILE A 163 29.67 18.59 16.25
CA ILE A 163 30.77 19.17 15.47
C ILE A 163 31.65 20.06 16.35
N GLN A 164 31.05 20.94 17.17
CA GLN A 164 31.78 21.78 18.13
C GLN A 164 32.57 20.96 19.17
N ASN A 165 32.01 19.85 19.66
CA ASN A 165 32.72 18.96 20.58
C ASN A 165 33.89 18.22 19.90
N ILE A 166 33.76 17.87 18.62
CA ILE A 166 34.85 17.29 17.81
C ILE A 166 35.95 18.34 17.58
N GLU A 167 35.59 19.58 17.27
CA GLU A 167 36.49 20.72 17.12
C GLU A 167 37.32 20.94 18.41
N MET A 168 36.67 21.07 19.57
CA MET A 168 37.34 21.21 20.88
C MET A 168 38.23 20.00 21.24
N PHE A 169 37.84 18.79 20.83
CA PHE A 169 38.67 17.59 21.02
C PHE A 169 39.94 17.64 20.14
N LEU A 170 39.81 18.06 18.88
CA LEU A 170 40.92 18.26 17.95
C LEU A 170 41.86 19.37 18.41
N GLU A 171 41.35 20.47 18.99
CA GLU A 171 42.18 21.50 19.63
C GLU A 171 43.03 20.90 20.75
N LYS A 172 42.38 20.22 21.71
CA LYS A 172 43.08 19.61 22.85
C LYS A 172 44.13 18.59 22.39
N LYS A 173 43.83 17.79 21.36
CA LYS A 173 44.77 16.80 20.82
C LYS A 173 45.84 17.37 19.89
N GLY A 174 45.61 18.53 19.27
CA GLY A 174 46.62 19.27 18.53
C GLY A 174 47.64 19.94 19.46
N ILE A 175 47.19 20.48 20.59
CA ILE A 175 48.05 21.03 21.64
C ILE A 175 48.96 19.94 22.24
N ASP A 176 48.42 18.75 22.52
CA ASP A 176 49.20 17.56 22.96
C ASP A 176 50.29 17.11 21.96
N TYR A 177 50.28 17.62 20.71
CA TYR A 177 51.15 17.17 19.62
C TYR A 177 52.13 18.25 19.09
N SER A 178 52.21 19.41 19.73
CA SER A 178 53.29 20.37 19.46
C SER A 178 54.63 19.73 19.82
N PRO A 179 55.58 19.54 18.88
CA PRO A 179 56.88 19.00 19.23
C PRO A 179 57.63 20.00 20.08
N GLU A 180 57.92 19.65 21.34
CA GLU A 180 58.95 20.36 22.10
C GLU A 180 60.27 20.30 21.32
N SER A 181 60.96 21.43 21.26
CA SER A 181 62.10 21.61 20.39
C SER A 181 63.30 20.80 20.88
N ASP A 182 63.70 19.78 20.12
CA ASP A 182 65.00 19.14 20.35
C ASP A 182 65.79 18.91 19.04
N TYR A 183 67.11 19.04 19.15
CA TYR A 183 68.04 19.03 18.03
C TYR A 183 68.47 17.61 17.68
N SER A 184 68.41 17.25 16.40
CA SER A 184 69.57 16.66 15.69
C SER A 184 69.29 16.47 14.20
N ALA A 185 70.36 16.45 13.41
CA ALA A 185 70.30 16.23 11.97
C ALA A 185 70.68 14.80 11.59
N SER A 186 70.10 14.27 10.51
CA SER A 186 70.82 13.73 9.35
C SER A 186 70.00 12.69 8.55
N SER A 187 70.61 12.20 7.46
CA SER A 187 70.14 11.16 6.53
C SER A 187 69.03 11.56 5.56
N SER A 188 69.03 10.91 4.40
CA SER A 188 68.31 11.33 3.20
C SER A 188 67.45 10.20 2.63
N SER A 189 66.15 10.46 2.48
CA SER A 189 65.23 9.59 1.75
C SER A 189 64.12 10.41 1.08
N ARG A 190 63.43 9.79 0.12
CA ARG A 190 62.53 10.44 -0.85
C ARG A 190 61.46 11.32 -0.18
N LYS A 191 61.37 12.59 -0.59
CA LYS A 191 60.26 13.49 -0.22
C LYS A 191 58.97 13.11 -0.95
N GLU A 192 58.25 12.11 -0.43
CA GLU A 192 56.80 12.10 -0.62
C GLU A 192 56.20 13.32 0.08
N LYS A 193 55.52 14.20 -0.66
CA LYS A 193 54.77 15.32 -0.08
C LYS A 193 53.49 14.78 0.56
N LYS A 194 53.60 14.20 1.77
CA LYS A 194 52.44 14.09 2.67
C LYS A 194 51.86 15.49 2.86
N LYS A 195 50.64 15.72 2.37
CA LYS A 195 49.86 16.90 2.76
C LYS A 195 49.53 16.75 4.24
N VAL A 196 50.30 17.41 5.10
CA VAL A 196 49.87 17.70 6.46
C VAL A 196 48.79 18.77 6.34
N ILE A 197 47.58 18.47 6.82
CA ILE A 197 46.52 19.47 6.97
C ILE A 197 46.82 20.19 8.28
N GLU A 198 46.99 21.51 8.23
CA GLU A 198 47.23 22.33 9.42
C GLU A 198 45.95 22.35 10.28
N LEU A 199 46.10 22.43 11.61
CA LEU A 199 44.96 22.35 12.53
C LEU A 199 43.91 23.43 12.22
N ASP A 200 44.34 24.65 11.87
CA ASP A 200 43.44 25.76 11.55
C ASP A 200 42.71 25.57 10.20
N GLN A 201 43.32 24.86 9.24
CA GLN A 201 42.63 24.45 8.01
C GLN A 201 41.52 23.43 8.33
N LEU A 202 41.74 22.54 9.29
CA LEU A 202 40.73 21.59 9.75
C LEU A 202 39.60 22.29 10.52
N LYS A 203 39.91 23.30 11.36
CA LYS A 203 38.89 24.13 12.02
C LYS A 203 38.00 24.85 10.99
N GLN A 204 38.60 25.54 10.02
CA GLN A 204 37.84 26.26 8.98
C GLN A 204 36.90 25.31 8.20
N ILE A 205 37.31 24.06 7.97
CA ILE A 205 36.43 23.05 7.35
C ILE A 205 35.25 22.69 8.27
N LEU A 206 35.45 22.57 9.59
CA LEU A 206 34.37 22.30 10.55
C LEU A 206 33.45 23.52 10.73
N ASP A 207 33.99 24.74 10.77
CA ASP A 207 33.23 26.00 10.70
C ASP A 207 32.34 26.04 9.45
N ASP A 208 32.92 25.84 8.26
CA ASP A 208 32.18 25.88 6.99
C ASP A 208 31.06 24.83 6.94
N ILE A 209 31.29 23.63 7.52
CA ILE A 209 30.28 22.56 7.63
C ILE A 209 29.17 22.95 8.62
N ARG A 210 29.51 23.53 9.78
CA ARG A 210 28.55 24.00 10.77
C ARG A 210 27.66 25.10 10.19
N ASP A 211 28.26 26.08 9.53
CA ASP A 211 27.58 27.19 8.87
C ASP A 211 26.75 26.71 7.66
N ALA A 212 27.21 25.67 6.95
CA ALA A 212 26.43 24.98 5.93
C ALA A 212 25.17 24.32 6.51
N ILE A 213 25.29 23.61 7.64
CA ILE A 213 24.18 22.97 8.35
C ILE A 213 23.20 24.03 8.89
N GLU A 214 23.67 25.05 9.60
CA GLU A 214 22.81 26.11 10.14
C GLU A 214 22.07 26.86 9.03
N SER A 215 22.75 27.19 7.92
CA SER A 215 22.14 27.89 6.78
C SER A 215 20.90 27.18 6.22
N VAL A 216 20.91 25.83 6.23
CA VAL A 216 19.79 25.01 5.74
C VAL A 216 18.61 25.03 6.71
N THR A 217 18.84 24.95 8.02
CA THR A 217 17.77 24.76 9.02
C THR A 217 17.36 26.02 9.80
N LYS A 218 17.97 27.17 9.49
CA LYS A 218 17.70 28.48 10.13
C LYS A 218 16.22 28.87 10.19
N ASN A 219 15.44 28.59 9.14
CA ASN A 219 13.98 28.72 9.12
C ASN A 219 13.36 27.97 7.92
N GLU A 220 12.02 27.99 7.79
CA GLU A 220 11.32 27.26 6.71
C GLU A 220 11.68 27.79 5.32
N TYR A 221 11.82 29.11 5.19
CA TYR A 221 12.07 29.76 3.91
C TYR A 221 13.45 29.40 3.36
N GLN A 222 14.50 29.36 4.21
CA GLN A 222 15.82 28.89 3.78
C GLN A 222 15.80 27.41 3.42
N PHE A 223 15.12 26.56 4.20
CA PHE A 223 15.00 25.14 3.90
C PHE A 223 14.31 24.90 2.54
N ILE A 224 13.18 25.57 2.28
CA ILE A 224 12.48 25.49 0.99
C ILE A 224 13.36 26.02 -0.14
N LYS A 225 14.02 27.17 0.03
CA LYS A 225 14.95 27.74 -0.96
C LYS A 225 16.13 26.82 -1.30
N HIS A 226 16.57 26.01 -0.34
CA HIS A 226 17.55 24.96 -0.60
C HIS A 226 16.96 23.73 -1.32
N CYS A 227 15.68 23.39 -1.09
CA CYS A 227 14.99 22.36 -1.88
C CYS A 227 14.75 22.82 -3.32
N GLU A 228 14.40 24.10 -3.55
CA GLU A 228 14.32 24.73 -4.87
C GLU A 228 15.68 24.62 -5.59
N LYS A 229 16.76 25.06 -4.93
CA LYS A 229 18.11 25.08 -5.50
C LYS A 229 18.67 23.69 -5.84
N TYR A 230 18.39 22.66 -5.05
CA TYR A 230 19.07 21.35 -5.16
C TYR A 230 18.19 20.20 -5.66
N PHE A 231 16.86 20.32 -5.56
CA PHE A 231 15.92 19.21 -5.78
C PHE A 231 14.65 19.61 -6.55
N ALA A 232 14.68 20.74 -7.27
CA ALA A 232 13.61 21.20 -8.16
C ALA A 232 12.22 21.34 -7.47
N TYR A 233 12.20 21.75 -6.20
CA TYR A 233 10.95 22.00 -5.46
C TYR A 233 10.06 23.01 -6.19
N SER A 234 8.84 22.61 -6.55
CA SER A 234 7.75 23.52 -6.86
C SER A 234 6.91 23.75 -5.62
N SER A 235 6.69 25.02 -5.26
CA SER A 235 5.63 25.35 -4.30
C SER A 235 4.27 24.92 -4.88
N PRO A 236 3.31 24.50 -4.04
CA PRO A 236 1.92 24.51 -4.46
C PRO A 236 1.46 25.95 -4.71
N GLU A 237 0.52 26.08 -5.65
CA GLU A 237 -0.12 27.32 -6.08
C GLU A 237 -1.51 27.42 -5.43
N GLU A 238 -1.96 28.63 -5.09
CA GLU A 238 -3.14 28.85 -4.24
C GLU A 238 -4.39 29.15 -5.07
N ILE A 239 -5.39 28.27 -4.99
CA ILE A 239 -6.66 28.41 -5.71
C ILE A 239 -7.66 29.14 -4.80
N VAL A 240 -8.01 30.39 -5.14
CA VAL A 240 -9.10 31.11 -4.47
C VAL A 240 -10.42 30.71 -5.12
N VAL A 241 -11.22 29.92 -4.42
CA VAL A 241 -12.48 29.34 -4.93
C VAL A 241 -13.71 30.16 -4.52
N SER A 242 -13.63 30.88 -3.41
CA SER A 242 -14.65 31.84 -2.94
C SER A 242 -14.82 33.04 -3.89
N SER A 243 -16.01 33.62 -3.92
CA SER A 243 -16.32 34.82 -4.71
C SER A 243 -15.82 36.11 -4.05
N LEU A 244 -15.68 37.18 -4.84
CA LEU A 244 -15.29 38.50 -4.35
C LEU A 244 -16.24 39.00 -3.25
N GLY A 245 -15.71 39.21 -2.05
CA GLY A 245 -16.47 39.66 -0.87
C GLY A 245 -16.88 38.55 0.11
N GLU A 246 -16.71 37.27 -0.25
CA GLU A 246 -16.85 36.16 0.69
C GLU A 246 -15.61 36.03 1.62
N VAL A 247 -15.75 35.23 2.68
CA VAL A 247 -14.58 34.74 3.44
C VAL A 247 -13.76 33.83 2.53
N SER A 248 -12.45 34.09 2.42
CA SER A 248 -11.57 33.35 1.51
C SER A 248 -11.54 31.85 1.78
N GLU A 249 -12.08 31.06 0.86
CA GLU A 249 -11.92 29.61 0.81
C GLU A 249 -10.81 29.26 -0.18
N HIS A 250 -9.99 28.27 0.17
CA HIS A 250 -8.74 27.97 -0.52
C HIS A 250 -8.62 26.48 -0.88
N GLY A 251 -8.33 26.21 -2.14
CA GLY A 251 -7.69 24.98 -2.60
C GLY A 251 -6.20 25.21 -2.90
N TYR A 252 -5.47 24.13 -3.16
CA TYR A 252 -4.07 24.20 -3.60
C TYR A 252 -3.84 23.27 -4.79
N PHE A 253 -3.11 23.77 -5.78
CA PHE A 253 -2.69 23.07 -6.98
C PHE A 253 -1.19 22.77 -6.94
N ILE A 254 -0.76 21.67 -7.56
CA ILE A 254 0.63 21.30 -7.76
C ILE A 254 0.80 21.07 -9.28
N PRO A 255 1.54 21.95 -9.99
CA PRO A 255 1.66 21.86 -11.44
C PRO A 255 2.18 20.51 -11.93
N ILE A 256 1.42 19.94 -12.86
CA ILE A 256 1.66 18.60 -13.41
C ILE A 256 2.91 18.65 -14.29
N GLU A 257 3.07 19.71 -15.09
CA GLU A 257 4.27 19.98 -15.89
C GLU A 257 5.57 19.94 -15.05
N LYS A 258 5.59 20.59 -13.88
CA LYS A 258 6.77 20.73 -13.02
C LYS A 258 7.09 19.40 -12.33
N THR A 259 6.04 18.65 -11.99
CA THR A 259 6.14 17.28 -11.46
C THR A 259 6.70 16.33 -12.51
N LEU A 260 6.19 16.35 -13.75
CA LEU A 260 6.64 15.50 -14.86
C LEU A 260 8.07 15.81 -15.28
N LEU A 261 8.44 17.09 -15.44
CA LEU A 261 9.81 17.52 -15.72
C LEU A 261 10.78 16.99 -14.65
N SER A 262 10.40 17.07 -13.37
CA SER A 262 11.22 16.56 -12.27
C SER A 262 11.34 15.03 -12.29
N MET A 263 10.23 14.31 -12.42
CA MET A 263 10.17 12.85 -12.39
C MET A 263 10.87 12.20 -13.59
N LEU A 264 10.63 12.72 -14.79
CA LEU A 264 11.13 12.17 -16.05
C LEU A 264 12.53 12.68 -16.42
N SER A 265 13.09 13.65 -15.69
CA SER A 265 14.52 14.03 -15.82
C SER A 265 15.47 12.84 -15.60
N TYR A 266 15.05 11.82 -14.85
CA TYR A 266 15.81 10.59 -14.64
C TYR A 266 15.70 9.65 -15.85
N GLN A 267 16.63 9.81 -16.80
CA GLN A 267 16.63 9.10 -18.10
C GLN A 267 16.37 7.58 -18.03
N PRO A 268 16.90 6.79 -17.06
CA PRO A 268 16.61 5.36 -16.99
C PRO A 268 15.14 5.02 -16.79
N LEU A 269 14.36 5.86 -16.09
CA LEU A 269 12.91 5.69 -15.98
C LEU A 269 12.21 5.92 -17.32
N VAL A 270 12.65 6.93 -18.09
CA VAL A 270 12.10 7.21 -19.43
C VAL A 270 12.38 6.04 -20.38
N VAL A 271 13.59 5.48 -20.33
CA VAL A 271 13.95 4.27 -21.09
C VAL A 271 13.05 3.10 -20.72
N GLN A 272 12.91 2.79 -19.43
CA GLN A 272 12.05 1.69 -18.95
C GLN A 272 10.56 1.86 -19.32
N ILE A 273 10.05 3.10 -19.35
CA ILE A 273 8.69 3.40 -19.83
C ILE A 273 8.57 3.08 -21.33
N LEU A 274 9.50 3.57 -22.16
CA LEU A 274 9.46 3.38 -23.61
C LEU A 274 9.67 1.91 -24.01
N GLU A 275 10.58 1.20 -23.33
CA GLU A 275 10.79 -0.24 -23.49
C GLU A 275 9.54 -1.05 -23.14
N ASN A 276 8.85 -0.71 -22.05
CA ASN A 276 7.60 -1.35 -21.64
C ASN A 276 6.47 -1.10 -22.66
N ILE A 277 6.31 0.13 -23.15
CA ILE A 277 5.35 0.45 -24.24
C ILE A 277 5.67 -0.39 -25.47
N GLN A 278 6.93 -0.39 -25.92
CA GLN A 278 7.35 -1.12 -27.11
C GLN A 278 7.14 -2.63 -26.95
N GLN A 279 7.47 -3.20 -25.78
CA GLN A 279 7.26 -4.62 -25.49
C GLN A 279 5.78 -4.99 -25.55
N GLN A 280 4.91 -4.25 -24.85
CA GLN A 280 3.46 -4.51 -24.84
C GLN A 280 2.88 -4.40 -26.25
N GLN A 281 3.21 -3.33 -26.99
CA GLN A 281 2.81 -3.17 -28.40
C GLN A 281 3.35 -4.27 -29.32
N THR A 282 4.53 -4.84 -29.06
CA THR A 282 5.07 -5.95 -29.86
C THR A 282 4.29 -7.23 -29.60
N ILE A 283 3.90 -7.49 -28.35
CA ILE A 283 3.09 -8.66 -27.98
C ILE A 283 1.67 -8.55 -28.57
N THR A 284 0.98 -7.41 -28.41
CA THR A 284 -0.40 -7.24 -28.93
C THR A 284 -0.50 -7.10 -30.46
N LYS A 285 0.64 -6.92 -31.16
CA LYS A 285 0.74 -7.06 -32.62
C LYS A 285 0.94 -8.50 -33.09
N HIS A 286 1.31 -9.42 -32.20
CA HIS A 286 1.48 -10.84 -32.48
C HIS A 286 0.28 -11.69 -32.01
N ASP A 287 -0.31 -11.33 -30.87
CA ASP A 287 -1.49 -11.95 -30.29
C ASP A 287 -2.49 -10.84 -29.91
N ASP A 288 -3.43 -10.57 -30.81
CA ASP A 288 -4.39 -9.47 -30.71
C ASP A 288 -5.55 -9.75 -29.75
N ASP A 289 -5.64 -10.96 -29.19
CA ASP A 289 -6.53 -11.32 -28.10
C ASP A 289 -6.07 -10.72 -26.75
N LEU A 290 -4.78 -10.38 -26.61
CA LEU A 290 -4.23 -9.83 -25.36
C LEU A 290 -4.57 -8.35 -25.13
N MET A 291 -4.69 -7.98 -23.86
CA MET A 291 -4.88 -6.62 -23.37
C MET A 291 -3.94 -6.35 -22.18
N PHE A 292 -3.09 -5.33 -22.28
CA PHE A 292 -2.20 -4.90 -21.20
C PHE A 292 -2.63 -3.56 -20.58
N SER A 293 -3.38 -2.76 -21.33
CA SER A 293 -3.68 -1.36 -21.02
C SER A 293 -5.04 -0.92 -21.57
N ILE A 294 -5.41 0.33 -21.30
CA ILE A 294 -6.55 0.99 -21.96
C ILE A 294 -6.37 1.13 -23.48
N ARG A 295 -5.12 1.16 -23.99
CA ARG A 295 -4.83 1.25 -25.44
C ARG A 295 -5.37 0.04 -26.22
N ASP A 296 -5.46 -1.11 -25.55
CA ASP A 296 -5.90 -2.38 -26.14
C ASP A 296 -7.43 -2.59 -26.03
N GLY A 297 -8.12 -1.72 -25.28
CA GLY A 297 -9.57 -1.64 -25.16
C GLY A 297 -10.21 -0.69 -26.17
N TYR A 298 -11.52 -0.77 -26.33
CA TYR A 298 -12.27 -0.03 -27.34
C TYR A 298 -12.13 1.51 -27.21
N HIS A 299 -12.01 2.05 -25.99
CA HIS A 299 -11.77 3.48 -25.79
C HIS A 299 -10.31 3.89 -26.02
N GLY A 300 -9.37 2.95 -26.13
CA GLY A 300 -7.97 3.20 -26.46
C GLY A 300 -7.78 3.84 -27.84
N SER A 301 -8.70 3.58 -28.77
CA SER A 301 -8.76 4.21 -30.11
C SER A 301 -8.89 5.73 -30.10
N ARG A 302 -9.19 6.35 -28.95
CA ARG A 302 -9.29 7.81 -28.76
C ARG A 302 -7.98 8.45 -28.29
N LEU A 303 -6.94 7.65 -28.01
CA LEU A 303 -5.68 8.07 -27.41
C LEU A 303 -4.55 8.08 -28.45
N ASP A 304 -3.62 9.02 -28.34
CA ASP A 304 -2.43 9.03 -29.20
C ASP A 304 -1.47 7.89 -28.80
N HIS A 305 -1.16 7.00 -29.74
CA HIS A 305 -0.27 5.85 -29.55
C HIS A 305 1.16 6.25 -29.17
N ASP A 306 1.61 7.45 -29.54
CA ASP A 306 2.97 7.97 -29.29
C ASP A 306 3.04 8.88 -28.04
N SER A 307 1.92 9.08 -27.34
CA SER A 307 1.85 9.91 -26.13
C SER A 307 1.95 9.10 -24.84
N LEU A 308 2.43 9.70 -23.75
CA LEU A 308 2.36 9.10 -22.40
C LEU A 308 0.99 9.38 -21.76
N LEU A 309 0.35 8.34 -21.21
CA LEU A 309 -1.02 8.41 -20.71
C LEU A 309 -1.08 8.89 -19.26
N LEU A 310 -1.95 9.87 -19.00
CA LEU A 310 -2.21 10.47 -17.70
C LEU A 310 -3.57 10.00 -17.16
N GLN A 311 -3.52 9.16 -16.13
CA GLN A 311 -4.68 8.70 -15.36
C GLN A 311 -4.84 9.58 -14.12
N LEU A 312 -6.01 10.23 -13.98
CA LEU A 312 -6.38 10.98 -12.78
C LEU A 312 -7.06 10.09 -11.74
N TYR A 313 -7.00 10.49 -10.48
CA TYR A 313 -7.79 9.90 -9.40
C TYR A 313 -8.39 10.97 -8.49
N LEU A 314 -9.61 10.72 -7.99
CA LEU A 314 -10.29 11.54 -6.98
C LEU A 314 -10.87 10.69 -5.85
N ASP A 315 -10.62 11.10 -4.60
CA ASP A 315 -11.34 10.65 -3.40
C ASP A 315 -11.36 11.74 -2.31
N ASP A 316 -12.26 11.59 -1.34
CA ASP A 316 -12.42 12.43 -0.16
C ASP A 316 -11.90 11.75 1.13
N ILE A 317 -10.75 12.18 1.63
CA ILE A 317 -10.14 11.60 2.83
C ILE A 317 -10.60 12.28 4.11
N GLY A 318 -11.04 11.51 5.10
CA GLY A 318 -11.14 11.96 6.49
C GLY A 318 -9.75 11.98 7.16
N LEU A 319 -9.36 13.10 7.75
CA LEU A 319 -8.07 13.27 8.42
C LEU A 319 -8.09 13.07 9.94
N THR A 320 -9.27 13.10 10.56
CA THR A 320 -9.47 12.90 12.01
C THR A 320 -9.79 11.43 12.32
N ASN A 321 -9.72 11.05 13.60
CA ASN A 321 -10.12 9.70 14.05
C ASN A 321 -11.59 9.44 13.63
N PRO A 322 -11.88 8.36 12.87
CA PRO A 322 -13.20 8.09 12.30
C PRO A 322 -14.30 7.76 13.33
N ILE A 323 -13.96 7.67 14.62
CA ILE A 323 -14.88 7.38 15.73
C ILE A 323 -15.21 8.64 16.56
N GLY A 324 -14.44 9.72 16.43
CA GLY A 324 -14.64 10.94 17.23
C GLY A 324 -15.74 11.87 16.70
N SER A 325 -16.28 12.74 17.57
CA SER A 325 -17.28 13.78 17.24
C SER A 325 -16.83 14.83 16.21
N LYS A 326 -15.58 14.72 15.71
CA LYS A 326 -14.98 15.56 14.66
C LYS A 326 -14.65 14.79 13.38
N ARG A 327 -15.18 13.57 13.20
CA ARG A 327 -14.98 12.69 12.04
C ARG A 327 -15.05 13.44 10.70
N ASP A 328 -16.12 14.20 10.49
CA ASP A 328 -16.41 14.83 9.20
C ASP A 328 -16.00 16.32 9.15
N GLN A 329 -15.39 16.87 10.21
CA GLN A 329 -14.97 18.28 10.27
C GLN A 329 -13.75 18.60 9.40
N HIS A 330 -12.93 17.60 9.07
CA HIS A 330 -11.71 17.75 8.27
C HIS A 330 -11.64 16.66 7.18
N LYS A 331 -12.69 16.59 6.35
CA LYS A 331 -12.69 15.84 5.09
C LYS A 331 -12.03 16.69 4.00
N MET A 332 -11.09 16.11 3.24
CA MET A 332 -10.37 16.78 2.15
C MET A 332 -10.60 16.05 0.83
N SER A 333 -10.97 16.78 -0.21
CA SER A 333 -10.97 16.25 -1.59
C SER A 333 -9.55 16.28 -2.12
N MET A 334 -9.10 15.15 -2.68
CA MET A 334 -7.71 14.93 -3.08
C MET A 334 -7.66 14.46 -4.53
N VAL A 335 -7.11 15.29 -5.42
CA VAL A 335 -6.89 14.95 -6.84
C VAL A 335 -5.46 14.46 -7.01
N TYR A 336 -5.26 13.36 -7.73
CA TYR A 336 -3.94 12.80 -8.04
C TYR A 336 -3.81 12.49 -9.53
N PHE A 337 -2.57 12.29 -10.00
CA PHE A 337 -2.28 11.65 -11.29
C PHE A 337 -1.29 10.48 -11.13
N SER A 338 -1.31 9.56 -12.09
CA SER A 338 -0.21 8.63 -12.39
C SER A 338 0.02 8.58 -13.90
N LEU A 339 1.19 8.10 -14.33
CA LEU A 339 1.42 7.73 -15.73
C LEU A 339 1.09 6.25 -15.90
N GLU A 340 0.27 5.91 -16.89
CA GLU A 340 -0.18 4.52 -17.06
C GLU A 340 0.91 3.59 -17.61
N ASP A 341 1.79 4.13 -18.46
CA ASP A 341 2.83 3.39 -19.18
C ASP A 341 4.05 2.98 -18.33
N ILE A 342 4.06 3.33 -17.04
CA ILE A 342 5.12 2.92 -16.10
C ILE A 342 5.06 1.40 -15.87
N PRO A 343 6.20 0.67 -15.94
CA PRO A 343 6.25 -0.77 -15.68
C PRO A 343 5.63 -1.15 -14.33
N ASP A 344 4.91 -2.27 -14.23
CA ASP A 344 4.07 -2.60 -13.07
C ASP A 344 4.82 -2.72 -11.73
N GLN A 345 6.06 -3.21 -11.77
CA GLN A 345 6.97 -3.28 -10.61
C GLN A 345 7.29 -1.88 -10.04
N LEU A 346 7.11 -0.83 -10.86
CA LEU A 346 7.21 0.57 -10.48
C LEU A 346 5.84 1.22 -10.27
N ARG A 347 4.84 1.03 -11.16
CA ARG A 347 3.48 1.60 -11.06
C ARG A 347 2.75 1.13 -9.78
N SER A 348 3.10 -0.04 -9.26
CA SER A 348 2.64 -0.53 -7.95
C SER A 348 3.19 0.26 -6.74
N LYS A 349 4.23 1.08 -6.89
CA LYS A 349 4.78 1.90 -5.80
C LYS A 349 4.02 3.20 -5.65
N VAL A 350 3.76 3.61 -4.40
CA VAL A 350 3.14 4.91 -4.03
C VAL A 350 4.04 6.13 -4.35
N ASP A 351 5.10 5.93 -5.13
CA ASP A 351 6.10 6.91 -5.54
C ASP A 351 5.83 7.51 -6.91
N PHE A 352 5.01 6.85 -7.73
CA PHE A 352 4.58 7.31 -9.04
C PHE A 352 3.13 7.85 -9.06
N ILE A 353 2.46 7.83 -7.91
CA ILE A 353 1.17 8.50 -7.68
C ILE A 353 1.44 9.87 -7.07
N GLN A 354 1.04 10.93 -7.77
CA GLN A 354 1.37 12.32 -7.43
C GLN A 354 0.10 13.10 -7.09
N LEU A 355 0.06 13.81 -5.95
CA LEU A 355 -0.99 14.79 -5.67
C LEU A 355 -0.94 15.93 -6.69
N VAL A 356 -2.09 16.22 -7.28
CA VAL A 356 -2.35 17.34 -8.21
C VAL A 356 -3.01 18.50 -7.47
N ALA A 357 -4.02 18.23 -6.64
CA ALA A 357 -4.74 19.27 -5.93
C ALA A 357 -5.40 18.79 -4.62
N VAL A 358 -5.65 19.73 -3.71
CA VAL A 358 -6.34 19.48 -2.43
C VAL A 358 -7.18 20.68 -1.98
N CYS A 359 -8.39 20.42 -1.46
CA CYS A 359 -9.22 21.40 -0.75
C CYS A 359 -10.08 20.70 0.32
N GLU A 360 -10.80 21.46 1.15
CA GLU A 360 -11.79 20.88 2.08
C GLU A 360 -13.03 20.39 1.30
N SER A 361 -13.50 19.15 1.51
CA SER A 361 -14.57 18.54 0.69
C SER A 361 -15.91 19.27 0.74
N LYS A 362 -16.12 20.11 1.77
CA LYS A 362 -17.33 20.95 1.89
C LYS A 362 -17.43 21.98 0.77
N ILE A 363 -16.28 22.43 0.23
CA ILE A 363 -16.18 23.46 -0.81
C ILE A 363 -16.76 22.96 -2.13
N LEU A 364 -16.42 21.72 -2.52
CA LEU A 364 -16.82 21.14 -3.80
C LEU A 364 -18.33 20.78 -3.87
N LYS A 365 -19.09 21.00 -2.80
CA LYS A 365 -20.56 20.92 -2.82
C LYS A 365 -21.21 22.08 -3.58
N ASP A 366 -20.50 23.20 -3.72
CA ASP A 366 -20.90 24.32 -4.56
C ASP A 366 -20.33 24.13 -5.97
N LYS A 367 -21.22 24.10 -6.96
CA LYS A 367 -20.92 23.85 -8.38
C LYS A 367 -19.94 24.88 -8.96
N ILE A 368 -20.04 26.15 -8.56
CA ILE A 368 -19.16 27.24 -9.02
C ILE A 368 -17.79 27.11 -8.37
N LYS A 369 -17.73 26.81 -7.06
CA LYS A 369 -16.48 26.57 -6.34
C LYS A 369 -15.77 25.31 -6.83
N ALA A 370 -16.52 24.28 -7.22
CA ALA A 370 -15.99 23.09 -7.87
C ALA A 370 -15.36 23.41 -9.23
N LYS A 371 -16.05 24.13 -10.14
CA LYS A 371 -15.46 24.53 -11.43
C LYS A 371 -14.17 25.36 -11.23
N ARG A 372 -14.18 26.32 -10.30
CA ARG A 372 -12.98 27.10 -9.94
C ARG A 372 -11.82 26.25 -9.38
N PHE A 373 -12.12 25.18 -8.64
CA PHE A 373 -11.11 24.25 -8.12
C PHE A 373 -10.48 23.39 -9.22
N PHE A 374 -11.27 22.91 -10.17
CA PHE A 374 -10.77 22.06 -11.26
C PHE A 374 -10.12 22.86 -12.40
N GLN A 375 -10.46 24.14 -12.62
CA GLN A 375 -9.93 24.93 -13.75
C GLN A 375 -8.40 24.91 -13.88
N PRO A 376 -7.56 25.13 -12.84
CA PRO A 376 -6.10 25.09 -13.00
C PRO A 376 -5.56 23.71 -13.40
N ILE A 377 -6.27 22.65 -13.02
CA ILE A 377 -5.95 21.26 -13.37
C ILE A 377 -6.26 21.02 -14.85
N ILE A 378 -7.44 21.44 -15.29
CA ILE A 378 -7.89 21.37 -16.69
C ILE A 378 -6.95 22.17 -17.59
N ASP A 379 -6.64 23.42 -17.22
CA ASP A 379 -5.78 24.30 -18.00
C ASP A 379 -4.38 23.70 -18.17
N ASN A 380 -3.77 23.19 -17.09
CA ASN A 380 -2.43 22.60 -17.17
C ASN A 380 -2.41 21.27 -17.93
N LEU A 381 -3.44 20.43 -17.80
CA LEU A 381 -3.59 19.22 -18.62
C LEU A 381 -3.80 19.55 -20.10
N ASN A 382 -4.63 20.55 -20.43
CA ASN A 382 -4.89 20.96 -21.81
C ASN A 382 -3.61 21.51 -22.46
N GLN A 383 -2.86 22.38 -21.77
CA GLN A 383 -1.56 22.86 -22.24
C GLN A 383 -0.57 21.69 -22.48
N LEU A 384 -0.50 20.76 -21.52
CA LEU A 384 0.38 19.60 -21.58
C LEU A 384 0.03 18.63 -22.74
N GLN A 385 -1.26 18.42 -23.03
CA GLN A 385 -1.72 17.62 -24.16
C GLN A 385 -1.46 18.32 -25.51
N LEU A 386 -1.66 19.64 -25.59
CA LEU A 386 -1.48 20.41 -26.83
C LEU A 386 -0.01 20.68 -27.18
N HIS A 387 0.89 20.74 -26.20
CA HIS A 387 2.27 21.21 -26.39
C HIS A 387 3.36 20.23 -25.95
N GLY A 388 3.03 19.20 -25.16
CA GLY A 388 4.00 18.24 -24.62
C GLY A 388 5.07 18.87 -23.71
N LEU A 389 6.14 18.14 -23.45
CA LEU A 389 7.31 18.61 -22.69
C LEU A 389 8.62 18.23 -23.37
N LEU A 390 9.60 19.14 -23.34
CA LEU A 390 10.99 18.84 -23.71
C LEU A 390 11.73 18.32 -22.47
N ILE A 391 12.01 17.01 -22.43
CA ILE A 391 12.69 16.33 -21.33
C ILE A 391 13.98 15.71 -21.87
N ASN A 392 15.12 16.03 -21.26
CA ASN A 392 16.44 15.52 -21.67
C ASN A 392 16.79 15.68 -23.16
N GLY A 393 16.20 16.68 -23.83
CA GLY A 393 16.36 16.96 -25.26
C GLY A 393 15.37 16.23 -26.19
N ILE A 394 14.52 15.35 -25.66
CA ILE A 394 13.47 14.63 -26.38
C ILE A 394 12.13 15.33 -26.11
N HIS A 395 11.29 15.49 -27.14
CA HIS A 395 9.93 15.99 -26.97
C HIS A 395 8.98 14.83 -26.69
N HIS A 396 8.26 14.89 -25.58
CA HIS A 396 7.27 13.90 -25.16
C HIS A 396 5.87 14.51 -25.21
N LYS A 397 4.97 13.85 -25.94
CA LYS A 397 3.52 14.11 -25.89
C LYS A 397 2.90 13.46 -24.65
N PHE A 398 1.75 13.97 -24.24
CA PHE A 398 0.91 13.36 -23.21
C PHE A 398 -0.55 13.31 -23.67
N SER A 399 -1.34 12.37 -23.15
CA SER A 399 -2.80 12.32 -23.34
C SER A 399 -3.49 11.94 -22.04
N PHE A 400 -4.60 12.58 -21.74
CA PHE A 400 -5.49 12.17 -20.64
C PHE A 400 -6.21 10.85 -21.03
N SER A 401 -6.23 9.87 -20.13
CA SER A 401 -6.91 8.58 -20.36
C SER A 401 -8.25 8.46 -19.61
N THR A 402 -8.19 8.51 -18.27
CA THR A 402 -9.31 8.18 -17.37
C THR A 402 -9.27 9.00 -16.07
N VAL A 403 -10.43 9.14 -15.43
CA VAL A 403 -10.51 9.42 -13.99
C VAL A 403 -10.97 8.16 -13.28
N VAL A 404 -10.08 7.51 -12.55
CA VAL A 404 -10.42 6.38 -11.66
C VAL A 404 -10.87 6.92 -10.30
N ALA A 405 -11.94 6.38 -9.74
CA ALA A 405 -12.49 6.84 -8.47
C ALA A 405 -13.43 5.78 -7.87
N ASP A 406 -13.79 5.93 -6.60
CA ASP A 406 -14.93 5.19 -6.03
C ASP A 406 -16.23 5.57 -6.78
N ASN A 407 -17.31 4.82 -6.57
CA ASN A 407 -18.59 5.12 -7.21
C ASN A 407 -19.14 6.51 -6.84
N LEU A 408 -18.95 7.00 -5.60
CA LEU A 408 -19.47 8.29 -5.14
C LEU A 408 -18.74 9.47 -5.84
N ALA A 409 -17.41 9.44 -5.83
CA ALA A 409 -16.56 10.42 -6.50
C ALA A 409 -16.67 10.34 -8.03
N SER A 410 -16.82 9.14 -8.60
CA SER A 410 -17.14 8.96 -10.03
C SER A 410 -18.44 9.67 -10.43
N HIS A 411 -19.49 9.57 -9.60
CA HIS A 411 -20.77 10.24 -9.91
C HIS A 411 -20.64 11.76 -9.78
N PHE A 412 -19.95 12.25 -8.74
CA PHE A 412 -19.66 13.69 -8.59
C PHE A 412 -18.89 14.26 -9.80
N VAL A 413 -17.79 13.62 -10.22
CA VAL A 413 -16.99 14.07 -11.39
C VAL A 413 -17.78 13.93 -12.68
N GLY A 414 -18.65 12.94 -12.82
CA GLY A 414 -19.46 12.73 -14.02
C GLY A 414 -20.69 13.64 -14.14
N GLY A 415 -20.97 14.54 -13.18
CA GLY A 415 -22.21 15.32 -13.18
C GLY A 415 -23.46 14.48 -12.87
N PHE A 416 -23.30 13.30 -12.27
CA PHE A 416 -24.38 12.36 -11.92
C PHE A 416 -24.80 12.48 -10.46
N ARG A 417 -26.04 12.07 -10.18
CA ARG A 417 -26.61 12.04 -8.84
C ARG A 417 -25.83 11.06 -7.95
N SER A 418 -25.11 11.59 -6.96
CA SER A 418 -24.36 10.81 -5.94
C SER A 418 -25.27 10.10 -4.93
N CYS A 419 -26.25 9.32 -5.38
CA CYS A 419 -27.28 8.69 -4.57
C CYS A 419 -27.66 7.30 -5.12
N PHE A 420 -27.34 6.25 -4.37
CA PHE A 420 -27.44 4.85 -4.85
C PHE A 420 -28.70 4.09 -4.38
N ASN A 421 -29.65 4.76 -3.72
CA ASN A 421 -30.85 4.12 -3.13
C ASN A 421 -32.18 4.53 -3.78
N SER A 422 -32.14 5.33 -4.86
CA SER A 422 -33.33 5.86 -5.55
C SER A 422 -32.98 6.39 -6.94
N GLY A 423 -33.94 6.39 -7.87
CA GLY A 423 -33.73 6.87 -9.25
C GLY A 423 -32.75 6.02 -10.07
N ASN A 424 -32.26 6.56 -11.19
CA ASN A 424 -31.21 5.94 -12.00
C ASN A 424 -29.86 6.12 -11.30
N PHE A 425 -29.23 5.02 -10.90
CA PHE A 425 -28.03 5.02 -10.04
C PHE A 425 -26.75 4.59 -10.78
N CYS A 426 -26.84 4.43 -12.11
CA CYS A 426 -25.75 3.95 -12.94
C CYS A 426 -25.27 5.01 -13.94
N ARG A 427 -23.94 5.16 -14.04
CA ARG A 427 -23.25 6.04 -15.01
C ARG A 427 -23.11 5.45 -16.43
N ARG A 428 -23.40 4.15 -16.61
CA ARG A 428 -23.29 3.45 -17.91
C ARG A 428 -24.64 3.18 -18.60
N CYS A 429 -25.74 3.09 -17.84
CA CYS A 429 -27.07 2.78 -18.37
C CYS A 429 -28.19 3.46 -17.55
N TYR A 430 -29.44 3.29 -18.00
CA TYR A 430 -30.60 3.98 -17.43
C TYR A 430 -31.35 3.19 -16.33
N VAL A 431 -30.83 2.05 -15.86
CA VAL A 431 -31.49 1.20 -14.83
C VAL A 431 -31.78 1.99 -13.54
N THR A 432 -33.03 1.92 -13.07
CA THR A 432 -33.46 2.51 -11.80
C THR A 432 -33.23 1.58 -10.61
N TYR A 433 -33.20 2.15 -9.39
CA TYR A 433 -33.07 1.39 -8.14
C TYR A 433 -34.19 0.37 -7.91
N ALA A 434 -35.37 0.57 -8.50
CA ALA A 434 -36.45 -0.42 -8.50
C ALA A 434 -36.10 -1.62 -9.40
N GLU A 435 -35.58 -1.35 -10.60
CA GLU A 435 -35.23 -2.36 -11.61
C GLU A 435 -33.93 -3.12 -11.32
N LYS A 436 -33.11 -2.71 -10.35
CA LYS A 436 -31.82 -3.39 -10.03
C LYS A 436 -31.96 -4.88 -9.69
N ASN A 437 -33.14 -5.32 -9.26
CA ASN A 437 -33.48 -6.72 -8.96
C ASN A 437 -34.13 -7.45 -10.15
N SER A 438 -34.30 -6.78 -11.30
CA SER A 438 -34.97 -7.33 -12.47
C SER A 438 -34.07 -8.28 -13.26
N PRO A 439 -34.57 -9.44 -13.73
CA PRO A 439 -33.80 -10.41 -14.52
C PRO A 439 -33.70 -10.02 -16.01
N ILE A 440 -33.90 -8.74 -16.37
CA ILE A 440 -33.72 -8.24 -17.74
C ILE A 440 -32.22 -8.33 -18.09
N PRO A 441 -31.83 -9.06 -19.17
CA PRO A 441 -30.43 -9.18 -19.59
C PRO A 441 -29.80 -7.83 -19.96
N LEU A 442 -28.48 -7.69 -19.78
CA LEU A 442 -27.76 -6.45 -20.13
C LEU A 442 -27.86 -6.05 -21.61
N SER A 443 -28.06 -7.01 -22.50
CA SER A 443 -28.30 -6.78 -23.93
C SER A 443 -29.61 -6.05 -24.25
N GLN A 444 -30.55 -6.02 -23.29
CA GLN A 444 -31.85 -5.34 -23.40
C GLN A 444 -31.91 -4.02 -22.61
N ILE A 445 -30.92 -3.74 -21.77
CA ILE A 445 -30.83 -2.51 -20.97
C ILE A 445 -30.32 -1.35 -21.84
N LYS A 446 -31.06 -0.24 -21.91
CA LYS A 446 -30.60 0.97 -22.62
C LYS A 446 -29.34 1.52 -21.93
N ILE A 447 -28.21 1.47 -22.64
CA ILE A 447 -26.97 2.14 -22.28
C ILE A 447 -27.07 3.65 -22.50
N ARG A 448 -26.25 4.44 -21.81
CA ARG A 448 -26.06 5.86 -22.09
C ARG A 448 -25.09 6.01 -23.26
N THR A 449 -25.42 6.83 -24.25
CA THR A 449 -24.44 7.28 -25.25
C THR A 449 -23.88 8.65 -24.88
N ILE A 450 -22.87 9.13 -25.62
CA ILE A 450 -22.39 10.52 -25.51
C ILE A 450 -23.53 11.49 -25.82
N PHE A 451 -24.19 11.29 -26.97
CA PHE A 451 -25.32 12.10 -27.44
C PHE A 451 -26.49 12.13 -26.44
N ASP A 452 -26.96 10.96 -25.96
CA ASP A 452 -28.05 10.93 -24.96
C ASP A 452 -27.66 11.59 -23.61
N HIS A 453 -26.36 11.74 -23.31
CA HIS A 453 -25.90 12.39 -22.09
C HIS A 453 -25.79 13.91 -22.27
N ASP A 454 -25.23 14.37 -23.40
CA ASP A 454 -25.10 15.78 -23.70
C ASP A 454 -26.47 16.46 -23.84
N ASP A 455 -27.46 15.81 -24.47
CA ASP A 455 -28.85 16.28 -24.53
C ASP A 455 -29.44 16.49 -23.12
N LEU A 456 -29.34 15.47 -22.24
CA LEU A 456 -29.81 15.55 -20.84
C LEU A 456 -29.10 16.65 -20.03
N VAL A 457 -27.83 16.94 -20.33
CA VAL A 457 -27.07 18.04 -19.73
C VAL A 457 -27.58 19.39 -20.25
N GLN A 458 -27.90 19.51 -21.55
CA GLN A 458 -28.51 20.74 -22.09
C GLN A 458 -29.92 20.97 -21.52
N GLU A 459 -30.74 19.94 -21.36
CA GLU A 459 -32.07 20.04 -20.73
C GLU A 459 -31.95 20.61 -19.30
N ILE A 460 -31.07 20.04 -18.46
CA ILE A 460 -30.79 20.55 -17.10
C ILE A 460 -30.18 21.97 -17.08
N ILE A 461 -29.39 22.36 -18.08
CA ILE A 461 -28.84 23.73 -18.18
C ILE A 461 -29.94 24.74 -18.53
N ASN A 462 -30.90 24.34 -19.37
CA ASN A 462 -32.01 25.20 -19.81
C ASN A 462 -33.12 25.32 -18.77
N ASP A 463 -33.50 24.23 -18.08
CA ASP A 463 -34.33 24.27 -16.88
C ASP A 463 -33.73 23.45 -15.72
N PRO A 464 -33.00 24.11 -14.79
CA PRO A 464 -32.45 23.46 -13.60
C PRO A 464 -33.46 22.80 -12.67
N ASN A 465 -34.77 23.04 -12.82
CA ASN A 465 -35.81 22.38 -12.02
C ASN A 465 -36.06 20.92 -12.42
N GLU A 466 -35.62 20.48 -13.60
CA GLU A 466 -35.71 19.08 -14.03
C GLU A 466 -34.63 18.18 -13.38
N SER A 467 -33.64 18.77 -12.72
CA SER A 467 -32.57 18.06 -12.01
C SER A 467 -33.11 17.33 -10.75
N PRO A 468 -32.91 16.00 -10.60
CA PRO A 468 -32.08 15.10 -11.40
C PRO A 468 -32.80 14.44 -12.59
N LEU A 469 -32.46 14.82 -13.82
CA LEU A 469 -33.04 14.23 -15.02
C LEU A 469 -32.31 12.93 -15.40
N MET A 470 -33.02 11.80 -15.35
CA MET A 470 -32.47 10.45 -15.65
C MET A 470 -31.14 10.12 -14.93
N GLY A 471 -30.95 10.67 -13.72
CA GLY A 471 -29.76 10.49 -12.88
C GLY A 471 -28.60 11.46 -13.16
N VAL A 472 -28.70 12.36 -14.14
CA VAL A 472 -27.81 13.51 -14.32
C VAL A 472 -28.25 14.64 -13.37
N ILE A 473 -27.32 15.46 -12.87
CA ILE A 473 -27.62 16.62 -12.00
C ILE A 473 -27.01 17.95 -12.46
N ASP A 474 -25.98 17.88 -13.32
CA ASP A 474 -25.27 19.02 -13.88
C ASP A 474 -24.36 18.61 -15.03
N GLN A 475 -23.78 19.59 -15.72
CA GLN A 475 -22.55 19.42 -16.48
C GLN A 475 -21.39 18.99 -15.55
N SER A 476 -20.50 18.13 -16.05
CA SER A 476 -19.29 17.72 -15.31
C SER A 476 -18.37 18.91 -15.01
N PRO A 477 -17.77 19.00 -13.80
CA PRO A 477 -16.72 19.98 -13.50
C PRO A 477 -15.43 19.77 -14.31
N LEU A 478 -15.29 18.67 -15.07
CA LEU A 478 -14.19 18.40 -16.01
C LEU A 478 -14.58 18.53 -17.49
N HIS A 479 -15.76 19.09 -17.81
CA HIS A 479 -16.24 19.21 -19.20
C HIS A 479 -15.24 19.90 -20.16
N ASP A 480 -14.46 20.87 -19.66
CA ASP A 480 -13.50 21.62 -20.47
C ASP A 480 -12.13 20.90 -20.66
N LEU A 481 -11.98 19.66 -20.15
CA LEU A 481 -10.76 18.84 -20.29
C LEU A 481 -10.74 18.07 -21.62
N ILE A 482 -9.74 18.34 -22.46
CA ILE A 482 -9.55 17.65 -23.74
C ILE A 482 -9.43 16.14 -23.51
N GLY A 483 -10.30 15.37 -24.20
CA GLY A 483 -10.36 13.90 -24.12
C GLY A 483 -11.29 13.34 -23.04
N PHE A 484 -11.80 14.18 -22.12
CA PHE A 484 -12.73 13.77 -21.09
C PHE A 484 -14.19 13.81 -21.57
N HIS A 485 -14.94 12.74 -21.27
CA HIS A 485 -16.40 12.78 -21.27
C HIS A 485 -16.95 11.73 -20.27
N PRO A 486 -17.98 12.04 -19.45
CA PRO A 486 -18.42 11.18 -18.34
C PRO A 486 -18.75 9.73 -18.71
N ILE A 487 -19.23 9.48 -19.92
CA ILE A 487 -19.60 8.13 -20.41
C ILE A 487 -18.38 7.27 -20.76
N VAL A 488 -17.26 7.87 -21.21
CA VAL A 488 -16.10 7.15 -21.78
C VAL A 488 -14.77 7.37 -21.04
N SER A 489 -14.78 8.14 -19.96
CA SER A 489 -13.59 8.47 -19.14
C SER A 489 -13.70 8.03 -17.66
N LEU A 490 -14.76 7.32 -17.28
CA LEU A 490 -15.08 6.93 -15.89
C LEU A 490 -15.23 5.38 -15.75
N PRO A 491 -14.12 4.62 -15.72
CA PRO A 491 -14.13 3.16 -15.59
C PRO A 491 -14.79 2.66 -14.29
N GLY A 492 -15.00 1.34 -14.19
CA GLY A 492 -15.37 0.67 -12.92
C GLY A 492 -14.15 0.40 -12.05
N ASP A 493 -14.33 0.42 -10.71
CA ASP A 493 -13.29 0.04 -9.75
C ASP A 493 -13.62 -1.31 -9.11
N CYS A 494 -12.91 -2.35 -9.53
CA CYS A 494 -13.13 -3.71 -9.03
C CYS A 494 -12.81 -3.87 -7.54
N MET A 495 -11.96 -3.01 -6.95
CA MET A 495 -11.75 -2.99 -5.51
C MET A 495 -13.01 -2.51 -4.78
N HIS A 496 -13.57 -1.37 -5.17
CA HIS A 496 -14.79 -0.86 -4.54
C HIS A 496 -16.03 -1.72 -4.82
N ASP A 497 -16.19 -2.25 -6.04
CA ASP A 497 -17.37 -3.04 -6.39
C ASP A 497 -17.34 -4.45 -5.79
N PHE A 498 -16.24 -5.19 -5.99
CA PHE A 498 -16.14 -6.58 -5.52
C PHE A 498 -15.58 -6.66 -4.10
N LEU A 499 -14.33 -6.20 -3.88
CA LEU A 499 -13.60 -6.49 -2.63
C LEU A 499 -14.20 -5.77 -1.41
N GLU A 500 -14.53 -4.48 -1.55
CA GLU A 500 -15.24 -3.68 -0.54
C GLU A 500 -16.76 -3.94 -0.50
N GLY A 501 -17.32 -4.56 -1.54
CA GLY A 501 -18.76 -4.62 -1.77
C GLY A 501 -19.32 -6.04 -1.77
N ILE A 502 -19.26 -6.71 -2.90
CA ILE A 502 -19.93 -7.99 -3.13
C ILE A 502 -19.31 -9.13 -2.31
N CYS A 503 -17.98 -9.22 -2.23
CA CYS A 503 -17.26 -10.26 -1.51
C CYS A 503 -17.66 -10.38 -0.02
N PRO A 504 -17.65 -9.29 0.79
CA PRO A 504 -18.11 -9.37 2.17
C PRO A 504 -19.60 -9.69 2.29
N ILE A 505 -20.46 -9.26 1.37
CA ILE A 505 -21.89 -9.61 1.37
C ILE A 505 -22.07 -11.12 1.20
N VAL A 506 -21.40 -11.75 0.23
CA VAL A 506 -21.50 -13.19 -0.02
C VAL A 506 -20.92 -14.02 1.12
N VAL A 507 -19.72 -13.66 1.63
CA VAL A 507 -19.10 -14.35 2.78
C VAL A 507 -19.99 -14.30 4.02
N MET A 508 -20.53 -13.13 4.37
CA MET A 508 -21.41 -13.00 5.55
C MET A 508 -22.72 -13.77 5.38
N SER A 509 -23.28 -13.78 4.17
CA SER A 509 -24.53 -14.50 3.88
C SER A 509 -24.35 -16.02 3.95
N LEU A 510 -23.18 -16.54 3.53
CA LEU A 510 -22.81 -17.96 3.69
C LEU A 510 -22.58 -18.35 5.14
N LEU A 511 -21.83 -17.54 5.91
CA LEU A 511 -21.60 -17.78 7.34
C LEU A 511 -22.91 -17.75 8.16
N LYS A 512 -23.83 -16.85 7.82
CA LYS A 512 -25.19 -16.84 8.38
C LYS A 512 -25.98 -18.10 8.01
N GLN A 513 -25.93 -18.54 6.76
CA GLN A 513 -26.61 -19.78 6.36
C GLN A 513 -26.02 -21.02 7.06
N ALA A 514 -24.70 -21.08 7.23
CA ALA A 514 -24.05 -22.17 7.97
C ALA A 514 -24.51 -22.23 9.44
N SER A 515 -24.67 -21.06 10.08
CA SER A 515 -25.17 -20.98 11.45
C SER A 515 -26.66 -21.29 11.57
N SER A 516 -27.51 -20.86 10.64
CA SER A 516 -28.95 -21.20 10.67
C SER A 516 -29.20 -22.68 10.38
N ARG A 517 -28.35 -23.31 9.55
CA ARG A 517 -28.30 -24.76 9.32
C ARG A 517 -27.64 -25.57 10.43
N ARG A 518 -27.15 -24.92 11.49
CA ARG A 518 -26.45 -25.53 12.65
C ARG A 518 -25.15 -26.28 12.29
N LEU A 519 -24.53 -25.95 11.15
CA LEU A 519 -23.24 -26.54 10.71
C LEU A 519 -22.06 -25.99 11.55
N ILE A 520 -22.15 -24.74 11.99
CA ILE A 520 -21.13 -24.05 12.78
C ILE A 520 -21.78 -22.93 13.61
N THR A 521 -21.24 -22.60 14.78
CA THR A 521 -21.71 -21.46 15.59
C THR A 521 -20.92 -20.18 15.26
N TYR A 522 -21.49 -19.00 15.54
CA TYR A 522 -20.76 -17.72 15.40
C TYR A 522 -19.47 -17.67 16.22
N VAL A 523 -19.45 -18.29 17.40
CA VAL A 523 -18.23 -18.43 18.22
C VAL A 523 -17.21 -19.30 17.50
N ARG A 524 -17.62 -20.47 16.96
CA ARG A 524 -16.71 -21.38 16.26
C ARG A 524 -16.20 -20.82 14.92
N ILE A 525 -16.94 -19.94 14.27
CA ILE A 525 -16.45 -19.15 13.11
C ILE A 525 -15.28 -18.26 13.53
N GLN A 526 -15.44 -17.50 14.62
CA GLN A 526 -14.40 -16.61 15.14
C GLN A 526 -13.14 -17.41 15.55
N GLU A 527 -13.31 -18.47 16.36
CA GLU A 527 -12.22 -19.36 16.79
C GLU A 527 -11.42 -19.92 15.61
N ARG A 528 -12.09 -20.37 14.54
CA ARG A 528 -11.41 -20.90 13.34
C ARG A 528 -10.49 -19.86 12.70
N MET A 529 -10.95 -18.62 12.56
CA MET A 529 -10.14 -17.52 12.01
C MET A 529 -8.97 -17.11 12.93
N GLU A 530 -9.11 -17.32 14.24
CA GLU A 530 -8.06 -17.08 15.24
C GLU A 530 -6.95 -18.15 15.19
N ILE A 531 -7.32 -19.43 15.06
CA ILE A 531 -6.36 -20.55 15.04
C ILE A 531 -5.81 -20.90 13.65
N PHE A 532 -6.43 -20.41 12.56
CA PHE A 532 -5.99 -20.72 11.20
C PHE A 532 -4.56 -20.22 10.94
N LYS A 533 -3.73 -21.09 10.36
CA LYS A 533 -2.34 -20.83 10.02
C LYS A 533 -2.26 -20.24 8.62
N TYR A 534 -2.39 -18.92 8.52
CA TYR A 534 -2.05 -18.16 7.33
C TYR A 534 -0.58 -18.38 6.97
N GLY A 535 -0.26 -18.52 5.68
CA GLY A 535 1.12 -18.66 5.21
C GLY A 535 1.89 -17.33 5.27
N TYR A 536 3.11 -17.32 4.74
CA TYR A 536 4.01 -16.16 4.81
C TYR A 536 3.44 -14.95 4.08
N PHE A 537 3.04 -15.11 2.82
CA PHE A 537 2.60 -13.99 1.97
C PHE A 537 1.13 -13.59 2.18
N ASP A 538 0.33 -14.47 2.78
CA ASP A 538 -1.03 -14.15 3.22
C ASP A 538 -1.08 -13.58 4.65
N THR A 539 -0.07 -13.81 5.50
CA THR A 539 0.01 -13.24 6.86
C THR A 539 0.02 -11.70 6.87
N ASN A 540 0.76 -11.06 5.94
CA ASN A 540 0.75 -9.59 5.81
C ASN A 540 -0.62 -9.02 5.40
N ASN A 541 -1.56 -9.88 4.98
CA ASN A 541 -2.95 -9.54 4.68
C ASN A 541 -3.94 -10.35 5.54
N ARG A 542 -3.51 -10.85 6.71
CA ARG A 542 -4.34 -11.66 7.61
C ARG A 542 -5.60 -10.86 7.99
N PRO A 543 -6.81 -11.38 7.75
CA PRO A 543 -8.04 -10.74 8.20
C PRO A 543 -8.17 -10.79 9.73
N PRO A 544 -8.69 -9.74 10.38
CA PRO A 544 -9.13 -9.85 11.76
C PRO A 544 -10.30 -10.87 11.85
N PRO A 545 -10.41 -11.65 12.93
CA PRO A 545 -11.51 -12.59 13.13
C PRO A 545 -12.88 -11.91 13.02
N ILE A 546 -13.83 -12.54 12.32
CA ILE A 546 -15.21 -12.04 12.26
C ILE A 546 -15.88 -12.33 13.61
N GLN A 547 -15.88 -11.33 14.48
CA GLN A 547 -16.51 -11.38 15.80
C GLN A 547 -18.02 -11.64 15.72
N VAL A 548 -18.59 -12.23 16.77
CA VAL A 548 -20.04 -12.51 16.89
C VAL A 548 -20.91 -11.27 16.56
N LYS A 549 -20.50 -10.09 17.04
CA LYS A 549 -21.19 -8.80 16.78
C LYS A 549 -21.13 -8.35 15.31
N HIS A 550 -20.07 -8.75 14.58
CA HIS A 550 -19.91 -8.47 13.16
C HIS A 550 -20.86 -9.35 12.33
N LEU A 551 -21.02 -10.63 12.72
CA LEU A 551 -22.02 -11.56 12.15
C LEU A 551 -23.45 -11.06 12.38
N GLN A 552 -23.78 -10.59 13.58
CA GLN A 552 -25.09 -9.98 13.85
C GLN A 552 -25.35 -8.79 12.89
N ASN A 553 -24.41 -7.86 12.79
CA ASN A 553 -24.56 -6.58 12.09
C ASN A 553 -24.21 -6.59 10.58
N ASP A 554 -24.10 -7.77 9.94
CA ASP A 554 -23.82 -7.94 8.49
C ASP A 554 -22.57 -7.17 7.97
N ARG A 555 -21.55 -6.98 8.80
CA ARG A 555 -20.37 -6.16 8.47
C ARG A 555 -19.05 -6.83 8.79
N ILE A 556 -18.23 -7.09 7.77
CA ILE A 556 -16.80 -7.39 7.95
C ILE A 556 -16.03 -6.08 8.18
N VAL A 557 -15.30 -5.99 9.30
CA VAL A 557 -14.41 -4.87 9.62
C VAL A 557 -12.98 -5.26 9.26
N ALA A 558 -12.57 -4.95 8.03
CA ALA A 558 -11.27 -5.31 7.44
C ALA A 558 -10.94 -4.36 6.27
N THR A 559 -9.68 -4.33 5.82
CA THR A 559 -9.25 -3.63 4.59
C THR A 559 -9.56 -4.43 3.32
N ALA A 560 -9.49 -3.81 2.14
CA ALA A 560 -9.70 -4.50 0.86
C ALA A 560 -8.77 -5.73 0.68
N SER A 561 -7.49 -5.63 1.06
CA SER A 561 -6.56 -6.76 1.00
C SER A 561 -6.95 -7.91 1.93
N GLN A 562 -7.44 -7.59 3.13
CA GLN A 562 -7.91 -8.57 4.10
C GLN A 562 -9.25 -9.20 3.66
N LYS A 563 -10.13 -8.44 3.00
CA LYS A 563 -11.36 -8.94 2.37
C LYS A 563 -11.04 -9.90 1.22
N LEU A 564 -10.03 -9.60 0.40
CA LEU A 564 -9.52 -10.52 -0.62
C LEU A 564 -8.88 -11.77 0.00
N CYS A 565 -8.09 -11.63 1.07
CA CYS A 565 -7.45 -12.75 1.77
C CYS A 565 -8.48 -13.72 2.38
N ILE A 566 -9.47 -13.23 3.13
CA ILE A 566 -10.54 -14.09 3.65
C ILE A 566 -11.37 -14.69 2.52
N PHE A 567 -11.66 -13.94 1.45
CA PHE A 567 -12.45 -14.47 0.33
C PHE A 567 -11.71 -15.60 -0.39
N LYS A 568 -10.42 -15.42 -0.71
CA LYS A 568 -9.56 -16.44 -1.33
C LYS A 568 -9.49 -17.71 -0.48
N LEU A 569 -9.28 -17.57 0.82
CA LEU A 569 -9.06 -18.70 1.74
C LEU A 569 -10.36 -19.25 2.35
N PHE A 570 -11.53 -18.66 2.05
CA PHE A 570 -12.82 -19.06 2.62
C PHE A 570 -13.08 -20.57 2.48
N PRO A 571 -12.91 -21.21 1.30
CA PRO A 571 -13.14 -22.64 1.17
C PRO A 571 -12.17 -23.48 2.00
N ILE A 572 -10.91 -23.05 2.13
CA ILE A 572 -9.87 -23.75 2.89
C ILE A 572 -10.12 -23.65 4.41
N ILE A 573 -10.58 -22.49 4.90
CA ILE A 573 -10.91 -22.26 6.32
C ILE A 573 -12.20 -23.02 6.74
N PHE A 574 -13.09 -23.28 5.78
CA PHE A 574 -14.44 -23.83 6.01
C PHE A 574 -14.72 -25.10 5.19
N HIS A 575 -13.67 -25.86 4.84
CA HIS A 575 -13.72 -26.99 3.90
C HIS A 575 -14.70 -28.12 4.30
N ASP A 576 -14.96 -28.30 5.59
CA ASP A 576 -15.87 -29.29 6.15
C ASP A 576 -17.34 -28.86 6.14
N ILE A 577 -17.66 -27.60 5.80
CA ILE A 577 -19.04 -27.09 5.76
C ILE A 577 -19.51 -26.59 4.39
N ILE A 578 -18.60 -26.29 3.44
CA ILE A 578 -18.97 -25.72 2.13
C ILE A 578 -19.95 -26.61 1.34
N HIS A 579 -19.71 -27.92 1.25
CA HIS A 579 -20.58 -28.85 0.53
C HIS A 579 -22.00 -29.01 1.14
N HIS A 580 -22.23 -28.49 2.35
CA HIS A 580 -23.54 -28.49 3.02
C HIS A 580 -24.34 -27.19 2.84
N LEU A 581 -23.78 -26.22 2.10
CA LEU A 581 -24.36 -24.92 1.77
C LEU A 581 -24.81 -24.88 0.30
N PRO A 582 -26.10 -25.08 -0.03
CA PRO A 582 -26.57 -25.04 -1.42
C PRO A 582 -26.42 -23.66 -2.09
N SER A 583 -26.21 -22.58 -1.32
CA SER A 583 -25.86 -21.26 -1.87
C SER A 583 -24.37 -21.05 -2.07
N PHE A 584 -23.50 -22.03 -1.80
CA PHE A 584 -22.06 -21.93 -2.08
C PHE A 584 -21.78 -21.70 -3.58
N ILE A 585 -22.70 -22.11 -4.46
CA ILE A 585 -22.69 -21.77 -5.89
C ILE A 585 -22.64 -20.26 -6.18
N VAL A 586 -23.10 -19.40 -5.26
CA VAL A 586 -22.91 -17.93 -5.32
C VAL A 586 -21.45 -17.55 -5.16
N TYR A 587 -20.74 -18.20 -4.21
CA TYR A 587 -19.30 -18.03 -4.05
C TYR A 587 -18.55 -18.56 -5.27
N LYS A 588 -18.89 -19.74 -5.80
CA LYS A 588 -18.23 -20.33 -6.97
C LYS A 588 -18.18 -19.35 -8.16
N VAL A 589 -19.34 -18.85 -8.58
CA VAL A 589 -19.42 -17.87 -9.68
C VAL A 589 -18.72 -16.56 -9.36
N LEU A 590 -18.89 -15.99 -8.16
CA LEU A 590 -18.17 -14.78 -7.75
C LEU A 590 -16.65 -14.97 -7.74
N ARG A 591 -16.19 -16.17 -7.43
CA ARG A 591 -14.78 -16.52 -7.36
C ARG A 591 -14.17 -16.61 -8.76
N GLU A 592 -14.85 -17.25 -9.71
CA GLU A 592 -14.48 -17.26 -11.12
C GLU A 592 -14.46 -15.83 -11.72
N ILE A 593 -15.42 -14.96 -11.34
CA ILE A 593 -15.41 -13.54 -11.72
C ILE A 593 -14.17 -12.83 -11.18
N LEU A 594 -13.79 -13.03 -9.91
CA LEU A 594 -12.57 -12.41 -9.37
C LEU A 594 -11.32 -12.89 -10.09
N ASP A 595 -11.23 -14.16 -10.45
CA ASP A 595 -10.08 -14.68 -11.19
C ASP A 595 -9.95 -14.01 -12.57
N LEU A 596 -11.06 -13.75 -13.26
CA LEU A 596 -11.03 -12.95 -14.50
C LEU A 596 -10.76 -11.45 -14.25
N VAL A 597 -11.47 -10.81 -13.33
CA VAL A 597 -11.40 -9.35 -13.09
C VAL A 597 -10.04 -8.91 -12.51
N LEU A 598 -9.35 -9.81 -11.81
CA LEU A 598 -8.00 -9.57 -11.27
C LEU A 598 -6.88 -10.14 -12.17
N SER A 599 -7.21 -10.67 -13.35
CA SER A 599 -6.21 -11.17 -14.31
C SER A 599 -5.38 -10.05 -14.93
N TYR A 600 -4.16 -10.41 -15.35
CA TYR A 600 -3.26 -9.55 -16.09
C TYR A 600 -2.13 -10.37 -16.76
N PRO A 601 -1.89 -10.22 -18.09
CA PRO A 601 -2.76 -9.55 -19.07
C PRO A 601 -4.16 -10.20 -19.13
N PHE A 602 -5.14 -9.46 -19.66
CA PHE A 602 -6.49 -9.98 -19.91
C PHE A 602 -6.60 -10.48 -21.36
N ARG A 603 -7.41 -11.50 -21.62
CA ARG A 603 -7.71 -12.00 -22.98
C ARG A 603 -9.13 -11.67 -23.42
N LYS A 604 -9.31 -11.09 -24.60
CA LYS A 604 -10.61 -10.66 -25.16
C LYS A 604 -11.61 -11.83 -25.29
N GLN A 605 -11.14 -13.04 -25.57
CA GLN A 605 -11.97 -14.26 -25.57
C GLN A 605 -12.56 -14.62 -24.20
N TRP A 606 -12.07 -14.05 -23.09
CA TRP A 606 -12.67 -14.20 -21.77
C TRP A 606 -13.82 -13.22 -21.51
N LEU A 607 -14.06 -12.21 -22.37
CA LEU A 607 -15.14 -11.23 -22.20
C LEU A 607 -16.54 -11.87 -22.14
N PRO A 608 -16.94 -12.80 -23.04
CA PRO A 608 -18.27 -13.42 -22.97
C PRO A 608 -18.44 -14.26 -21.70
N VAL A 609 -17.38 -14.96 -21.28
CA VAL A 609 -17.36 -15.76 -20.04
C VAL A 609 -17.55 -14.86 -18.82
N LEU A 610 -16.90 -13.69 -18.79
CA LEU A 610 -17.10 -12.69 -17.73
C LEU A 610 -18.54 -12.14 -17.72
N GLY A 611 -19.15 -11.91 -18.90
CA GLY A 611 -20.54 -11.50 -19.03
C GLY A 611 -21.52 -12.55 -18.48
N ASP A 612 -21.41 -13.78 -18.96
CA ASP A 612 -22.24 -14.92 -18.53
C ASP A 612 -22.10 -15.18 -17.02
N LEU A 613 -20.88 -15.13 -16.47
CA LEU A 613 -20.65 -15.29 -15.04
C LEU A 613 -21.28 -14.15 -14.23
N CYS A 614 -21.10 -12.88 -14.61
CA CYS A 614 -21.67 -11.76 -13.87
C CYS A 614 -23.21 -11.72 -13.92
N GLU A 615 -23.81 -12.16 -15.02
CA GLU A 615 -25.26 -12.38 -15.13
C GLU A 615 -25.71 -13.53 -14.21
N SER A 616 -25.01 -14.67 -14.27
CA SER A 616 -25.23 -15.85 -13.42
C SER A 616 -25.10 -15.53 -11.92
N LEU A 617 -24.19 -14.64 -11.53
CA LEU A 617 -24.05 -14.15 -10.15
C LEU A 617 -25.31 -13.40 -9.68
N HIS A 618 -25.84 -12.50 -10.50
CA HIS A 618 -27.04 -11.72 -10.16
C HIS A 618 -28.27 -12.62 -10.01
N GLN A 619 -28.45 -13.57 -10.91
CA GLN A 619 -29.53 -14.56 -10.85
C GLN A 619 -29.39 -15.49 -9.62
N LYS A 620 -28.19 -15.99 -9.31
CA LYS A 620 -27.96 -16.81 -8.10
C LYS A 620 -28.14 -16.00 -6.82
N MET A 621 -27.80 -14.72 -6.79
CA MET A 621 -28.11 -13.82 -5.68
C MET A 621 -29.62 -13.63 -5.49
N LEU A 622 -30.40 -13.47 -6.57
CA LEU A 622 -31.88 -13.41 -6.49
C LEU A 622 -32.48 -14.69 -5.91
N ILE A 623 -31.93 -15.86 -6.27
CA ILE A 623 -32.41 -17.16 -5.82
C ILE A 623 -32.04 -17.45 -4.34
N HIS A 624 -30.80 -17.16 -3.94
CA HIS A 624 -30.28 -17.59 -2.63
C HIS A 624 -30.30 -16.50 -1.55
N PHE A 625 -30.19 -15.22 -1.92
CA PHE A 625 -30.00 -14.10 -1.00
C PHE A 625 -30.71 -12.81 -1.50
N PRO A 626 -32.01 -12.84 -1.86
CA PRO A 626 -32.70 -11.72 -2.52
C PRO A 626 -32.63 -10.39 -1.76
N ASP A 627 -32.73 -10.44 -0.42
CA ASP A 627 -32.69 -9.25 0.46
C ASP A 627 -31.29 -8.61 0.59
N LYS A 628 -30.27 -9.18 -0.07
CA LYS A 628 -28.87 -8.72 -0.03
C LYS A 628 -28.41 -8.04 -1.32
N ILE A 629 -29.29 -7.85 -2.30
CA ILE A 629 -28.94 -7.22 -3.58
C ILE A 629 -28.85 -5.70 -3.45
N VAL A 630 -27.62 -5.22 -3.52
CA VAL A 630 -27.24 -3.80 -3.56
C VAL A 630 -26.82 -3.37 -4.98
N PRO A 631 -26.85 -2.06 -5.31
CA PRO A 631 -26.36 -1.48 -6.57
C PRO A 631 -25.08 -2.07 -7.16
N LYS A 632 -24.09 -2.44 -6.32
CA LYS A 632 -22.83 -3.03 -6.77
C LYS A 632 -23.01 -4.32 -7.58
N PHE A 633 -24.05 -5.12 -7.32
CA PHE A 633 -24.36 -6.30 -8.14
C PHE A 633 -24.84 -5.96 -9.56
N HIS A 634 -25.44 -4.78 -9.77
CA HIS A 634 -25.72 -4.29 -11.12
C HIS A 634 -24.42 -3.76 -11.78
N PHE A 635 -23.58 -3.03 -11.03
CA PHE A 635 -22.28 -2.59 -11.54
C PHE A 635 -21.40 -3.78 -11.98
N ALA A 636 -21.39 -4.87 -11.21
CA ALA A 636 -20.69 -6.11 -11.54
C ALA A 636 -21.11 -6.72 -12.89
N ARG A 637 -22.40 -6.62 -13.27
CA ARG A 637 -22.88 -7.10 -14.58
C ARG A 637 -22.19 -6.36 -15.74
N GLU A 638 -21.93 -5.05 -15.60
CA GLU A 638 -21.29 -4.25 -16.65
C GLU A 638 -19.78 -4.57 -16.84
N TYR A 639 -19.17 -5.48 -16.06
CA TYR A 639 -17.71 -5.70 -16.11
C TYR A 639 -17.16 -6.35 -17.40
N GLU A 640 -17.97 -7.10 -18.15
CA GLU A 640 -17.65 -7.45 -19.54
C GLU A 640 -17.34 -6.18 -20.34
N ARG A 641 -18.30 -5.25 -20.39
CA ARG A 641 -18.18 -4.01 -21.16
C ARG A 641 -17.11 -3.07 -20.58
N ILE A 642 -16.97 -2.97 -19.26
CA ILE A 642 -15.91 -2.16 -18.65
C ILE A 642 -14.52 -2.70 -19.06
N THR A 643 -14.33 -4.02 -19.11
CA THR A 643 -13.06 -4.63 -19.53
C THR A 643 -12.81 -4.44 -21.03
N HIS A 644 -13.84 -4.64 -21.86
CA HIS A 644 -13.81 -4.32 -23.29
C HIS A 644 -13.43 -2.86 -23.57
N ASP A 645 -14.02 -1.93 -22.84
CA ASP A 645 -13.88 -0.49 -23.07
C ASP A 645 -12.53 0.05 -22.57
N TYR A 646 -12.11 -0.32 -21.36
CA TYR A 646 -10.99 0.29 -20.62
C TYR A 646 -9.77 -0.62 -20.43
N GLY A 647 -9.78 -1.85 -20.96
CA GLY A 647 -8.73 -2.85 -20.73
C GLY A 647 -8.84 -3.54 -19.36
N PRO A 648 -7.77 -4.19 -18.87
CA PRO A 648 -7.82 -5.02 -17.66
C PRO A 648 -8.28 -4.22 -16.42
N PRO A 649 -9.33 -4.64 -15.68
CA PRO A 649 -9.86 -3.85 -14.55
C PRO A 649 -8.85 -3.63 -13.42
N SER A 650 -7.89 -4.54 -13.27
CA SER A 650 -6.72 -4.45 -12.40
C SER A 650 -5.78 -3.26 -12.69
N LYS A 651 -5.93 -2.56 -13.82
CA LYS A 651 -5.26 -1.27 -14.13
C LYS A 651 -6.07 -0.02 -13.75
N GLN A 652 -7.36 -0.18 -13.52
CA GLN A 652 -8.30 0.93 -13.28
C GLN A 652 -8.80 0.99 -11.82
N TRP A 653 -8.30 0.12 -10.94
CA TRP A 653 -8.71 0.06 -9.53
C TRP A 653 -8.05 1.11 -8.62
N CYS A 654 -8.74 1.47 -7.53
CA CYS A 654 -8.31 2.54 -6.62
C CYS A 654 -7.23 2.12 -5.59
N PHE A 655 -6.81 0.85 -5.59
CA PHE A 655 -6.09 0.18 -4.50
C PHE A 655 -4.80 0.88 -4.03
N ARG A 656 -4.01 1.42 -4.97
CA ARG A 656 -2.74 2.09 -4.64
C ARG A 656 -2.90 3.57 -4.34
N TYR A 657 -3.98 4.19 -4.81
CA TYR A 657 -4.34 5.56 -4.44
C TYR A 657 -4.79 5.64 -2.98
N GLU A 658 -5.60 4.68 -2.49
CA GLU A 658 -5.93 4.60 -1.06
C GLU A 658 -4.69 4.44 -0.16
N ALA A 659 -3.69 3.66 -0.60
CA ALA A 659 -2.43 3.51 0.13
C ALA A 659 -1.66 4.85 0.25
N CYS A 660 -1.77 5.75 -0.72
CA CYS A 660 -1.21 7.10 -0.64
C CYS A 660 -1.86 7.94 0.48
N HIS A 661 -3.16 7.75 0.76
CA HIS A 661 -3.90 8.53 1.76
C HIS A 661 -3.36 8.33 3.18
N ALA A 662 -2.76 7.17 3.47
CA ALA A 662 -2.13 6.88 4.76
C ALA A 662 -1.03 7.89 5.13
N TYR A 663 -0.32 8.45 4.14
CA TYR A 663 0.70 9.49 4.35
C TYR A 663 0.10 10.77 4.94
N PHE A 664 -0.96 11.28 4.32
CA PHE A 664 -1.62 12.53 4.72
C PHE A 664 -2.35 12.40 6.07
N LYS A 665 -2.98 11.24 6.32
CA LYS A 665 -3.56 10.88 7.63
C LYS A 665 -2.47 10.87 8.72
N LYS A 666 -1.37 10.12 8.52
CA LYS A 666 -0.24 10.04 9.48
C LYS A 666 0.42 11.40 9.75
N ILE A 667 0.56 12.26 8.73
CA ILE A 667 1.09 13.63 8.91
C ILE A 667 0.16 14.48 9.76
N THR A 668 -1.14 14.47 9.49
CA THR A 668 -2.09 15.34 10.21
C THR A 668 -2.15 14.96 11.70
N MET A 669 -2.15 13.65 12.00
CA MET A 669 -2.08 13.13 13.38
C MET A 669 -0.77 13.45 14.10
N ARG A 670 0.36 13.60 13.38
CA ARG A 670 1.67 13.93 13.98
C ARG A 670 1.90 15.43 14.13
N THR A 671 1.42 16.25 13.20
CA THR A 671 1.57 17.72 13.26
C THR A 671 0.54 18.38 14.16
N ASN A 672 -0.65 17.78 14.32
CA ASN A 672 -1.79 18.31 15.09
C ASN A 672 -2.18 19.76 14.73
N ASN A 673 -1.85 20.19 13.52
CA ASN A 673 -2.08 21.54 13.03
C ASN A 673 -3.12 21.53 11.89
N PHE A 674 -4.33 21.99 12.20
CA PHE A 674 -5.45 22.08 11.27
C PHE A 674 -5.64 23.49 10.68
N LYS A 675 -4.70 24.43 10.94
CA LYS A 675 -4.76 25.78 10.35
C LYS A 675 -4.34 25.72 8.88
N ASN A 676 -5.32 25.82 8.00
CA ASN A 676 -5.16 25.65 6.54
C ASN A 676 -4.49 24.30 6.20
N THR A 677 -5.20 23.23 6.56
CA THR A 677 -4.79 21.84 6.32
C THR A 677 -4.48 21.57 4.84
N PRO A 678 -5.27 22.02 3.85
CA PRO A 678 -4.93 21.86 2.43
C PRO A 678 -3.53 22.37 2.06
N LYS A 679 -3.14 23.58 2.49
CA LYS A 679 -1.80 24.13 2.23
C LYS A 679 -0.70 23.26 2.85
N MET A 680 -0.92 22.80 4.08
CA MET A 680 0.00 21.94 4.81
C MET A 680 0.21 20.60 4.08
N LEU A 681 -0.87 19.93 3.65
CA LEU A 681 -0.78 18.68 2.89
C LEU A 681 -0.08 18.86 1.54
N ALA A 682 -0.40 19.92 0.80
CA ALA A 682 0.22 20.21 -0.50
C ALA A 682 1.73 20.50 -0.37
N THR A 683 2.13 21.40 0.52
CA THR A 683 3.56 21.69 0.78
C THR A 683 4.33 20.44 1.22
N ARG A 684 3.71 19.61 2.08
CA ARG A 684 4.29 18.32 2.52
C ARG A 684 4.33 17.27 1.41
N HIS A 685 3.48 17.36 0.40
CA HIS A 685 3.60 16.53 -0.80
C HIS A 685 4.79 16.97 -1.66
N CYS A 686 4.93 18.26 -1.96
CA CYS A 686 6.04 18.80 -2.77
C CYS A 686 7.42 18.47 -2.15
N LEU A 687 7.55 18.55 -0.82
CA LEU A 687 8.78 18.12 -0.13
C LEU A 687 9.02 16.60 -0.25
N LYS A 688 7.97 15.77 -0.18
CA LYS A 688 8.08 14.32 -0.41
C LYS A 688 8.49 14.01 -1.84
N GLN A 689 7.97 14.73 -2.83
CA GLN A 689 8.38 14.61 -4.24
C GLN A 689 9.86 14.93 -4.40
N CYS A 690 10.35 16.02 -3.82
CA CYS A 690 11.78 16.35 -3.82
C CYS A 690 12.63 15.20 -3.25
N PHE A 691 12.20 14.61 -2.13
CA PHE A 691 12.87 13.47 -1.54
C PHE A 691 12.87 12.24 -2.47
N LYS A 692 11.71 11.86 -3.02
CA LYS A 692 11.58 10.70 -3.92
C LYS A 692 12.38 10.89 -5.20
N PHE A 693 12.24 12.03 -5.86
CA PHE A 693 12.89 12.34 -7.13
C PHE A 693 14.42 12.43 -6.99
N ALA A 694 14.92 12.97 -5.87
CA ALA A 694 16.33 12.90 -5.51
C ALA A 694 16.88 11.47 -5.33
N ASN A 695 16.01 10.51 -4.99
CA ASN A 695 16.33 9.10 -4.79
C ASN A 695 15.92 8.20 -5.98
N LEU A 696 15.46 8.72 -7.13
CA LEU A 696 15.17 7.89 -8.32
C LEU A 696 16.42 7.13 -8.81
N SER A 697 17.61 7.69 -8.60
CA SER A 697 18.90 7.02 -8.83
C SER A 697 19.14 5.78 -7.94
N ARG A 698 18.42 5.67 -6.81
CA ARG A 698 18.37 4.49 -5.94
C ARG A 698 17.24 3.51 -6.30
N LEU A 699 16.42 3.78 -7.31
CA LEU A 699 15.50 2.79 -7.88
C LEU A 699 16.20 1.78 -8.81
N LYS A 700 17.53 1.84 -8.95
CA LYS A 700 18.30 0.66 -9.32
C LYS A 700 17.89 -0.47 -8.36
N THR A 701 17.42 -1.57 -8.92
CA THR A 701 16.94 -2.75 -8.20
C THR A 701 18.12 -3.54 -7.61
N PHE A 702 18.72 -2.98 -6.57
CA PHE A 702 19.72 -3.67 -5.77
C PHE A 702 19.09 -4.88 -5.07
N ASP A 703 19.76 -6.03 -5.16
CA ASP A 703 19.33 -7.23 -4.45
C ASP A 703 19.37 -7.00 -2.93
N TYR A 704 18.20 -6.94 -2.31
CA TYR A 704 18.10 -6.86 -0.86
C TYR A 704 18.04 -8.27 -0.29
N VAL A 705 19.10 -8.66 0.43
CA VAL A 705 19.33 -10.04 0.84
C VAL A 705 19.36 -10.15 2.36
N VAL A 706 18.63 -11.12 2.92
CA VAL A 706 18.53 -11.32 4.38
C VAL A 706 19.04 -12.70 4.79
N GLY A 707 19.92 -12.71 5.79
CA GLY A 707 20.43 -13.93 6.42
C GLY A 707 21.44 -14.70 5.58
N ILE A 708 22.35 -13.99 4.88
CA ILE A 708 23.47 -14.59 4.14
C ILE A 708 24.31 -15.47 5.07
N LYS A 709 24.57 -16.71 4.63
CA LYS A 709 25.39 -17.70 5.31
C LYS A 709 26.16 -18.52 4.27
N LYS A 710 27.33 -19.04 4.63
CA LYS A 710 27.95 -20.12 3.84
C LYS A 710 27.03 -21.35 3.81
N THR A 711 27.11 -22.08 2.70
CA THR A 711 26.35 -23.32 2.50
C THR A 711 27.05 -24.47 3.23
N ARG A 712 26.36 -25.60 3.40
CA ARG A 712 26.96 -26.86 3.85
C ARG A 712 26.50 -27.98 2.94
N SER A 713 27.42 -28.85 2.57
CA SER A 713 27.20 -30.06 1.76
C SER A 713 26.20 -31.01 2.44
N THR A 714 26.02 -30.93 3.75
CA THR A 714 24.99 -31.69 4.49
C THR A 714 23.55 -31.18 4.30
N PHE A 715 23.34 -29.99 3.74
CA PHE A 715 21.99 -29.47 3.44
C PHE A 715 21.41 -29.97 2.11
N PHE A 716 22.26 -30.49 1.22
CA PHE A 716 21.85 -31.01 -0.09
C PHE A 716 21.80 -32.54 -0.09
N ASN A 717 20.73 -33.13 -0.63
CA ASN A 717 20.72 -34.55 -0.94
C ASN A 717 21.49 -34.86 -2.24
N MET A 718 21.69 -36.14 -2.56
CA MET A 718 22.53 -36.53 -3.71
C MET A 718 22.02 -35.99 -5.06
N SER A 719 20.69 -35.91 -5.25
CA SER A 719 20.07 -35.35 -6.45
C SER A 719 20.34 -33.85 -6.58
N MET A 720 20.21 -33.08 -5.48
CA MET A 720 20.57 -31.66 -5.44
C MET A 720 22.05 -31.44 -5.73
N LYS A 721 22.96 -32.21 -5.11
CA LYS A 721 24.41 -32.09 -5.36
C LYS A 721 24.76 -32.35 -6.82
N LYS A 722 24.17 -33.39 -7.42
CA LYS A 722 24.36 -33.67 -8.84
C LYS A 722 23.86 -32.51 -9.69
N LEU A 723 22.65 -32.01 -9.47
CA LEU A 723 22.09 -30.88 -10.21
C LEU A 723 22.95 -29.61 -10.12
N LEU A 724 23.51 -29.30 -8.95
CA LEU A 724 24.41 -28.16 -8.75
C LEU A 724 25.71 -28.32 -9.58
N LEU A 725 26.30 -29.51 -9.58
CA LEU A 725 27.51 -29.81 -10.36
C LEU A 725 27.23 -29.91 -11.88
N ASP A 726 26.08 -30.44 -12.28
CA ASP A 726 25.63 -30.51 -13.68
C ASP A 726 25.35 -29.11 -14.26
N HIS A 727 25.02 -28.11 -13.42
CA HIS A 727 24.67 -26.73 -13.84
C HIS A 727 25.83 -25.74 -13.72
N PHE A 728 26.58 -25.75 -12.61
CA PHE A 728 27.70 -24.83 -12.36
C PHE A 728 29.06 -25.41 -12.74
N GLY A 729 29.15 -26.71 -13.03
CA GLY A 729 30.42 -27.41 -13.26
C GLY A 729 31.09 -27.85 -11.95
N PRO A 730 32.43 -28.09 -11.97
CA PRO A 730 33.16 -28.56 -10.81
C PRO A 730 33.37 -27.43 -9.79
N ILE A 731 32.54 -27.42 -8.75
CA ILE A 731 32.53 -26.42 -7.66
C ILE A 731 32.63 -27.10 -6.28
N ASP A 732 33.11 -26.39 -5.28
CA ASP A 732 33.00 -26.79 -3.88
C ASP A 732 31.74 -26.18 -3.24
N LEU A 733 30.88 -27.07 -2.72
CA LEU A 733 29.55 -26.71 -2.20
C LEU A 733 29.58 -26.01 -0.83
N GLU A 734 30.75 -25.84 -0.20
CA GLU A 734 30.94 -25.10 1.05
C GLU A 734 31.88 -23.89 0.88
N GLU A 735 32.87 -23.96 -0.03
CA GLU A 735 33.76 -22.85 -0.37
C GLU A 735 33.06 -21.80 -1.26
N ASP A 736 32.46 -22.22 -2.38
CA ASP A 736 31.96 -21.31 -3.44
C ASP A 736 30.53 -20.82 -3.17
N LEU A 737 29.65 -21.71 -2.70
CA LEU A 737 28.23 -21.42 -2.54
C LEU A 737 27.89 -20.68 -1.24
N ASN A 738 27.26 -19.51 -1.37
CA ASN A 738 26.53 -18.85 -0.29
C ASN A 738 25.03 -19.09 -0.43
N GLN A 739 24.28 -18.98 0.67
CA GLN A 739 22.83 -19.08 0.70
C GLN A 739 22.22 -17.94 1.52
N CYS A 740 20.94 -17.62 1.29
CA CYS A 740 20.18 -16.68 2.12
C CYS A 740 18.79 -17.24 2.48
N ASN A 741 18.13 -16.59 3.45
CA ASN A 741 16.74 -16.93 3.80
C ASN A 741 15.73 -16.24 2.87
N ARG A 742 16.09 -15.03 2.40
CA ARG A 742 15.28 -14.16 1.55
C ARG A 742 16.17 -13.34 0.62
N LEU A 743 15.70 -13.19 -0.62
CA LEU A 743 16.19 -12.30 -1.67
C LEU A 743 15.02 -11.44 -2.14
N VAL A 744 15.20 -10.14 -2.27
CA VAL A 744 14.30 -9.28 -3.06
C VAL A 744 15.07 -8.82 -4.29
N HIS A 745 14.65 -9.30 -5.46
CA HIS A 745 15.27 -9.05 -6.76
C HIS A 745 14.22 -8.46 -7.69
N GLU A 746 14.54 -7.38 -8.41
CA GLU A 746 13.60 -6.63 -9.27
C GLU A 746 12.26 -6.23 -8.58
N ASN A 747 12.30 -6.03 -7.26
CA ASN A 747 11.16 -5.79 -6.36
C ASN A 747 10.25 -7.01 -6.11
N ILE A 748 10.60 -8.18 -6.62
CA ILE A 748 9.94 -9.46 -6.32
C ILE A 748 10.64 -10.07 -5.10
N GLU A 749 9.87 -10.37 -4.05
CA GLU A 749 10.37 -11.10 -2.89
C GLU A 749 10.38 -12.61 -3.16
N TYR A 750 11.52 -13.23 -2.88
CA TYR A 750 11.76 -14.67 -2.89
C TYR A 750 12.22 -15.12 -1.50
N CYS A 751 11.59 -16.14 -0.93
CA CYS A 751 11.98 -16.71 0.36
C CYS A 751 11.88 -18.25 0.35
N ARG A 752 12.52 -18.90 1.31
CA ARG A 752 12.48 -20.38 1.43
C ARG A 752 11.05 -20.89 1.72
N SER A 753 10.72 -22.03 1.13
CA SER A 753 9.42 -22.72 1.16
C SER A 753 8.27 -22.01 0.42
N ALA A 754 8.52 -20.85 -0.19
CA ALA A 754 7.58 -20.16 -1.07
C ALA A 754 7.37 -20.93 -2.38
N VAL A 755 6.13 -20.93 -2.90
CA VAL A 755 5.79 -21.50 -4.21
C VAL A 755 5.64 -20.39 -5.26
N TYR A 756 6.15 -20.61 -6.48
CA TYR A 756 5.97 -19.72 -7.63
C TYR A 756 5.42 -20.50 -8.83
N ILE A 757 4.73 -19.78 -9.71
CA ILE A 757 4.26 -20.30 -10.99
C ILE A 757 5.35 -20.03 -12.03
N ILE A 758 6.02 -21.08 -12.45
CA ILE A 758 7.24 -21.00 -13.28
C ILE A 758 6.96 -21.16 -14.77
N ASN A 759 5.82 -21.76 -15.11
CA ASN A 759 5.36 -22.00 -16.48
C ASN A 759 3.85 -22.26 -16.47
N VAL A 760 3.24 -22.29 -17.66
CA VAL A 760 1.82 -22.58 -17.91
C VAL A 760 1.75 -23.61 -19.04
N LYS A 761 1.01 -24.72 -18.85
CA LYS A 761 0.90 -25.77 -19.87
C LYS A 761 0.08 -25.24 -21.07
N PRO A 762 0.61 -25.22 -22.31
CA PRO A 762 -0.03 -24.50 -23.44
C PRO A 762 -1.42 -24.98 -23.87
N PHE A 763 -1.83 -26.20 -23.50
CA PHE A 763 -3.07 -26.81 -24.01
C PHE A 763 -4.28 -26.64 -23.07
N ASN A 764 -4.05 -26.32 -21.80
CA ASN A 764 -5.10 -26.25 -20.77
C ASN A 764 -4.89 -25.14 -19.72
N GLU A 765 -3.97 -24.21 -19.97
CA GLU A 765 -3.56 -23.12 -19.05
C GLU A 765 -3.19 -23.59 -17.63
N GLN A 766 -2.89 -24.88 -17.43
CA GLN A 766 -2.56 -25.43 -16.10
C GLN A 766 -1.21 -24.86 -15.62
N PRO A 767 -1.14 -24.22 -14.43
CA PRO A 767 0.11 -23.75 -13.88
C PRO A 767 1.10 -24.89 -13.62
N VAL A 768 2.39 -24.59 -13.74
CA VAL A 768 3.48 -25.43 -13.24
C VAL A 768 4.10 -24.72 -12.04
N PHE A 769 4.03 -25.36 -10.88
CA PHE A 769 4.50 -24.81 -9.62
C PHE A 769 5.93 -25.27 -9.30
N ALA A 770 6.70 -24.41 -8.64
CA ALA A 770 7.96 -24.79 -8.02
C ALA A 770 8.08 -24.22 -6.60
N GLN A 771 8.54 -25.02 -5.64
CA GLN A 771 8.80 -24.58 -4.26
C GLN A 771 10.28 -24.29 -4.05
N ILE A 772 10.63 -23.08 -3.59
CA ILE A 772 12.02 -22.70 -3.30
C ILE A 772 12.53 -23.48 -2.08
N ILE A 773 13.55 -24.32 -2.27
CA ILE A 773 14.19 -25.09 -1.19
C ILE A 773 15.35 -24.28 -0.60
N PHE A 774 16.17 -23.68 -1.47
CA PHE A 774 17.30 -22.82 -1.12
C PHE A 774 17.42 -21.66 -2.12
N ILE A 775 17.82 -20.49 -1.64
CA ILE A 775 18.25 -19.36 -2.48
C ILE A 775 19.76 -19.28 -2.33
N ILE A 776 20.49 -19.44 -3.43
CA ILE A 776 21.94 -19.60 -3.45
C ILE A 776 22.59 -18.50 -4.31
N LYS A 777 23.79 -18.06 -3.91
CA LYS A 777 24.65 -17.17 -4.71
C LYS A 777 25.82 -17.98 -5.24
N MET A 778 26.06 -17.85 -6.54
CA MET A 778 27.31 -18.23 -7.21
C MET A 778 27.90 -16.96 -7.83
N ASP A 779 29.20 -16.72 -7.64
CA ASP A 779 29.87 -15.47 -8.00
C ASP A 779 29.07 -14.24 -7.54
N GLU A 780 28.61 -13.41 -8.49
CA GLU A 780 27.76 -12.24 -8.26
C GLU A 780 26.27 -12.44 -8.56
N LYS A 781 25.82 -13.67 -8.91
CA LYS A 781 24.41 -13.95 -9.27
C LYS A 781 23.69 -14.85 -8.27
N TRP A 782 22.44 -14.50 -7.98
CA TRP A 782 21.51 -15.32 -7.22
C TRP A 782 20.71 -16.28 -8.10
N TRP A 783 20.45 -17.47 -7.56
CA TRP A 783 19.69 -18.56 -8.18
C TRP A 783 18.77 -19.22 -7.15
N LEU A 784 17.68 -19.81 -7.64
CA LEU A 784 16.69 -20.51 -6.81
C LEU A 784 16.81 -22.01 -7.05
N LEU A 785 17.25 -22.77 -6.05
CA LEU A 785 17.16 -24.24 -6.08
C LEU A 785 15.77 -24.62 -5.58
N ALA A 786 14.92 -25.09 -6.49
CA ALA A 786 13.51 -25.33 -6.26
C ALA A 786 13.11 -26.77 -6.57
N ASP A 787 12.10 -27.30 -5.88
CA ASP A 787 11.41 -28.54 -6.25
C ASP A 787 10.33 -28.24 -7.27
N ILE A 788 10.30 -28.97 -8.39
CA ILE A 788 9.24 -28.86 -9.40
C ILE A 788 8.09 -29.77 -8.97
N LEU A 789 7.04 -29.14 -8.46
CA LEU A 789 5.89 -29.81 -7.88
C LEU A 789 5.03 -30.41 -9.00
N ASP A 790 4.60 -31.66 -8.83
CA ASP A 790 3.54 -32.19 -9.68
C ASP A 790 2.20 -31.54 -9.28
N THR A 791 1.33 -31.37 -10.26
CA THR A 791 0.05 -30.63 -10.13
C THR A 791 -1.07 -31.60 -10.45
N ILE A 792 -1.56 -32.27 -9.41
CA ILE A 792 -2.42 -33.47 -9.48
C ILE A 792 -3.78 -33.11 -10.06
N SER A 793 -4.43 -32.11 -9.47
CA SER A 793 -5.81 -31.75 -9.80
C SER A 793 -6.09 -30.27 -9.48
N TYR A 794 -7.22 -29.76 -9.98
CA TYR A 794 -7.82 -28.53 -9.49
C TYR A 794 -9.08 -28.90 -8.69
N ASP A 795 -9.14 -28.47 -7.44
CA ASP A 795 -10.33 -28.65 -6.61
C ASP A 795 -11.27 -27.46 -6.83
N GLU A 796 -12.36 -27.72 -7.56
CA GLU A 796 -13.39 -26.71 -7.87
C GLU A 796 -14.21 -26.25 -6.64
N GLU A 797 -14.14 -26.93 -5.51
CA GLU A 797 -14.84 -26.53 -4.28
C GLU A 797 -13.91 -25.69 -3.40
N LEU A 798 -12.62 -26.04 -3.35
CA LEU A 798 -11.59 -25.30 -2.62
C LEU A 798 -11.03 -24.08 -3.39
N PHE A 799 -11.21 -24.04 -4.72
CA PHE A 799 -10.56 -23.09 -5.63
C PHE A 799 -9.04 -23.06 -5.44
N ALA A 800 -8.45 -24.25 -5.44
CA ALA A 800 -7.05 -24.47 -5.18
C ALA A 800 -6.50 -25.62 -6.03
N TRP A 801 -5.23 -25.52 -6.40
CA TRP A 801 -4.51 -26.59 -7.09
C TRP A 801 -3.92 -27.56 -6.06
N GLU A 802 -4.22 -28.84 -6.22
CA GLU A 802 -3.57 -29.90 -5.47
C GLU A 802 -2.16 -30.13 -6.03
N ILE A 803 -1.16 -30.09 -5.16
CA ILE A 803 0.26 -30.18 -5.50
C ILE A 803 0.96 -31.27 -4.69
N MET A 804 2.00 -31.87 -5.26
CA MET A 804 2.81 -32.88 -4.59
C MET A 804 4.30 -32.72 -4.93
N SER A 805 5.14 -32.84 -3.90
CA SER A 805 6.59 -32.97 -4.10
C SER A 805 6.91 -34.35 -4.66
N ILE A 806 7.71 -34.39 -5.71
CA ILE A 806 8.20 -35.62 -6.35
C ILE A 806 9.74 -35.66 -6.39
N ASP A 807 10.40 -34.88 -5.50
CA ASP A 807 11.85 -34.70 -5.40
C ASP A 807 12.54 -34.37 -6.75
N ARG A 808 11.86 -33.57 -7.58
CA ARG A 808 12.29 -33.21 -8.94
C ARG A 808 12.86 -31.80 -8.94
N TYR A 809 14.10 -31.66 -8.51
CA TYR A 809 14.72 -30.35 -8.36
C TYR A 809 15.12 -29.70 -9.68
N SER A 810 15.09 -28.37 -9.72
CA SER A 810 15.61 -27.53 -10.80
C SER A 810 16.32 -26.30 -10.21
N ILE A 811 17.28 -25.76 -10.96
CA ILE A 811 17.86 -24.44 -10.69
C ILE A 811 17.12 -23.44 -11.57
N LEU A 812 16.59 -22.38 -10.98
CA LEU A 812 15.81 -21.35 -11.64
C LEU A 812 16.47 -19.99 -11.48
N ASP A 813 16.33 -19.17 -12.51
CA ASP A 813 16.81 -17.80 -12.57
C ASP A 813 15.69 -16.84 -12.11
N PRO A 814 15.90 -16.00 -11.07
CA PRO A 814 14.89 -15.03 -10.64
C PRO A 814 14.31 -14.18 -11.79
N CYS A 815 15.15 -13.78 -12.75
CA CYS A 815 14.75 -12.95 -13.89
C CYS A 815 13.79 -13.66 -14.89
N GLN A 816 13.55 -14.96 -14.74
CA GLN A 816 12.71 -15.76 -15.64
C GLN A 816 11.28 -15.98 -15.10
N LEU A 817 10.98 -15.57 -13.87
CA LEU A 817 9.68 -15.80 -13.21
C LEU A 817 8.66 -14.70 -13.53
N LYS A 818 8.05 -14.80 -14.72
CA LYS A 818 7.23 -13.72 -15.33
C LYS A 818 5.70 -13.83 -15.15
N TYR A 819 5.18 -14.95 -14.66
CA TYR A 819 3.73 -15.21 -14.62
C TYR A 819 3.01 -14.59 -13.42
N TYR A 820 3.55 -14.76 -12.21
CA TYR A 820 2.90 -14.28 -10.99
C TYR A 820 3.93 -13.79 -9.97
N TYR A 821 4.02 -12.47 -9.80
CA TYR A 821 5.06 -11.78 -9.03
C TYR A 821 4.88 -11.82 -7.51
N LYS A 822 3.89 -12.54 -6.98
CA LYS A 822 3.70 -12.77 -5.53
C LYS A 822 3.95 -14.24 -5.22
N GLY A 823 4.82 -14.52 -4.24
CA GLY A 823 4.99 -15.88 -3.73
C GLY A 823 3.69 -16.44 -3.14
N LEU A 824 3.54 -17.76 -3.26
CA LEU A 824 2.36 -18.51 -2.89
C LEU A 824 2.62 -19.41 -1.68
N ASP A 825 1.58 -19.54 -0.85
CA ASP A 825 1.57 -20.32 0.38
C ASP A 825 0.89 -21.68 0.16
N ILE A 826 1.44 -22.74 0.77
CA ILE A 826 0.85 -24.09 0.76
C ILE A 826 -0.04 -24.27 2.00
N TYR A 827 -1.27 -24.71 1.76
CA TYR A 827 -2.25 -25.05 2.79
C TYR A 827 -2.50 -26.58 2.82
N GLN A 828 -2.80 -27.12 4.00
CA GLN A 828 -3.08 -28.56 4.18
C GLN A 828 -4.57 -28.77 4.42
N VAL A 829 -5.20 -29.62 3.60
CA VAL A 829 -6.61 -30.04 3.76
C VAL A 829 -6.68 -31.56 3.56
N ASN A 830 -7.24 -32.29 4.53
CA ASN A 830 -7.41 -33.75 4.46
C ASN A 830 -6.13 -34.57 4.14
N ASN A 831 -4.94 -34.05 4.52
CA ASN A 831 -3.59 -34.54 4.21
C ASN A 831 -3.09 -34.30 2.77
N SER A 832 -3.87 -33.63 1.91
CA SER A 832 -3.41 -33.12 0.62
C SER A 832 -2.91 -31.67 0.73
N SER A 833 -1.96 -31.32 -0.14
CA SER A 833 -1.32 -30.00 -0.18
C SER A 833 -1.91 -29.13 -1.28
N PHE A 834 -2.32 -27.92 -0.95
CA PHE A 834 -3.08 -27.03 -1.84
C PHE A 834 -2.46 -25.64 -1.96
N VAL A 835 -2.54 -25.05 -3.15
CA VAL A 835 -2.14 -23.66 -3.42
C VAL A 835 -3.30 -22.90 -4.05
N SER A 836 -3.63 -21.71 -3.51
CA SER A 836 -4.67 -20.82 -4.04
C SER A 836 -4.19 -19.38 -4.19
N PHE A 837 -4.50 -18.80 -5.35
CA PHE A 837 -4.21 -17.43 -5.79
C PHE A 837 -5.44 -16.90 -6.54
N THR A 838 -5.65 -15.58 -6.59
CA THR A 838 -6.79 -14.93 -7.26
C THR A 838 -6.36 -14.22 -8.53
N THR A 839 -6.35 -14.94 -9.64
CA THR A 839 -6.09 -14.46 -11.01
C THR A 839 -6.19 -15.63 -12.00
N ARG A 840 -6.74 -15.41 -13.19
CA ARG A 840 -6.55 -16.29 -14.34
C ARG A 840 -5.23 -15.93 -15.03
N ILE A 841 -4.40 -16.95 -15.27
CA ILE A 841 -3.07 -16.81 -15.86
C ILE A 841 -3.11 -17.37 -17.28
N THR A 842 -2.36 -16.75 -18.19
CA THR A 842 -2.20 -17.21 -19.57
C THR A 842 -0.73 -17.11 -20.01
N SER A 843 -0.39 -17.77 -21.12
CA SER A 843 0.88 -17.60 -21.81
C SER A 843 0.83 -16.40 -22.77
N TYR A 844 1.93 -15.65 -22.83
CA TYR A 844 2.19 -14.52 -23.74
C TYR A 844 3.71 -14.33 -23.89
#